data_AF-A0A663FJG4-F1
#
_entry.id   AF-A0A663FJG4-F1
#
_cell.length_a   1.000
_cell.length_b   1.000
_cell.length_c   1.000
_cell.angle_alpha   90.00
_cell.angle_beta   90.00
_cell.angle_gamma   90.00
#
_symmetry.space_group_name_H-M   'P 1'
#
loop_
_entity.id
_entity.type
_entity.pdbx_description
1 polymer ?
#
loop_
_entity_poly.entity_id
_entity_poly.type
_entity_poly.pdbx_seq_one_letter_code
_entity_poly.pdbx_strand_id
1 'polypeptide(L)'
;MMMARKQDVRIPTYNISVVGLSGTEKEKGQCGIGKSCLCNRFVRPSADEFHLDHTSVLSTSDFGGRVVNNDHFLYWGEVVRSLEDCIECKMHVVEQTEFIDDQTFQPHRSTALQPYIKRAAATKLASAEKLMYFCTDQLGLEQDFEQKQMPDGKLLVDGFLLCIDVSRGMNRNFDDQLKFVSNLYNQLAKTKKPIVVVLTKCDEGVERYIRDAHTFALSKKNLQVVETSARSNVNIDLAFSTLVQLIDKSRGKTKIIPYFEALKQQSQQIAAAKDKYEWLVSRIVKNHNETWSNVSRKMQSSPEYQDYVYLEGMQKAKKLFLQHVHRLKQEHIERRRKMYLAMLPQVFEALIPDLDEIDHLSCIKVKKLLETKPDFLKWFIVLEETPWDATSHIDNMENERIPFDLMETQPAEQLYEAHLEKLRNERKRAEMRRAFKENLETSPFITPGKPWEEARSFIMNEDFYMWLEESIYMDIYSKHQKQIIEKAKEEFQELLLEYSELFYELELDAKPSKEKMGVIQDVLGEEQRFKALQKLQAERDALILKHIHFVYHPMKETCPSCLVCVDSKIEHLISSRFIRPSERNQKNLLSDSNIDRINLVILGKDGLARELANEIRALCTNDDKYVIEGKMYELSLRPIEGNVRLPVNSFQTPTFQPHGCLCLYNSKESLSYVVESIEKSRESTIGRRDNHLVRLPLTLILVNKRGDTSGETLHSLIQQGQQIASKLQCVFLDPASAGIGYVKSLLLA
;
A
#
# COMPACT_ATOMS: atom_id res chain seq x y z
N MET A 1 59.81 -25.05 50.47
CA MET A 1 58.42 -25.12 49.98
C MET A 1 58.47 -25.54 48.51
N MET A 2 58.19 -26.82 48.22
CA MET A 2 58.19 -27.36 46.85
C MET A 2 56.96 -26.86 46.09
N MET A 3 57.16 -26.35 44.88
CA MET A 3 56.08 -26.06 43.94
C MET A 3 55.48 -27.36 43.41
N ALA A 4 54.18 -27.56 43.67
CA ALA A 4 53.40 -28.63 43.07
C ALA A 4 53.16 -28.34 41.58
N ARG A 5 53.59 -29.25 40.71
CA ARG A 5 53.27 -29.26 39.27
C ARG A 5 51.75 -29.36 39.09
N LYS A 6 51.14 -28.43 38.34
CA LYS A 6 49.81 -28.62 37.75
C LYS A 6 49.86 -29.89 36.89
N GLN A 7 49.17 -30.95 37.30
CA GLN A 7 48.91 -32.10 36.44
C GLN A 7 47.93 -31.66 35.35
N ASP A 8 48.35 -31.78 34.08
CA ASP A 8 47.42 -31.72 32.95
C ASP A 8 46.31 -32.76 33.15
N VAL A 9 45.07 -32.30 33.29
CA VAL A 9 43.90 -33.18 33.43
C VAL A 9 43.71 -33.88 32.08
N ARG A 10 44.20 -35.12 31.97
CA ARG A 10 44.09 -35.92 30.74
C ARG A 10 42.62 -36.26 30.49
N ILE A 11 42.08 -35.80 29.36
CA ILE A 11 40.72 -36.12 28.91
C ILE A 11 40.58 -37.65 28.77
N PRO A 12 39.65 -38.30 29.49
CA PRO A 12 39.41 -39.73 29.37
C PRO A 12 39.11 -40.13 27.92
N THR A 13 39.74 -41.21 27.45
CA THR A 13 39.61 -41.67 26.06
C THR A 13 39.04 -43.08 26.03
N TYR A 14 38.02 -43.31 25.20
CA TYR A 14 37.30 -44.57 25.07
C TYR A 14 37.29 -45.05 23.62
N ASN A 15 37.67 -46.29 23.38
CA ASN A 15 37.63 -46.89 22.05
C ASN A 15 36.41 -47.82 21.93
N ILE A 16 35.45 -47.44 21.10
CA ILE A 16 34.16 -48.11 20.98
C ILE A 16 34.10 -48.88 19.66
N SER A 17 33.75 -50.16 19.73
CA SER A 17 33.53 -51.00 18.55
C SER A 17 32.04 -51.27 18.34
N VAL A 18 31.51 -50.83 17.21
CA VAL A 18 30.13 -51.06 16.79
C VAL A 18 30.07 -52.33 15.95
N VAL A 19 29.21 -53.27 16.35
CA VAL A 19 29.13 -54.63 15.81
C VAL A 19 27.67 -55.05 15.64
N GLY A 20 27.42 -56.10 14.85
CA GLY A 20 26.08 -56.68 14.64
C GLY A 20 26.06 -57.53 13.37
N LEU A 21 24.90 -57.90 12.84
CA LEU A 21 24.85 -58.67 11.59
C LEU A 21 25.58 -57.94 10.43
N SER A 22 26.53 -58.65 9.82
CA SER A 22 27.35 -58.23 8.69
C SER A 22 27.73 -59.47 7.88
N GLY A 23 27.98 -59.31 6.59
CA GLY A 23 28.32 -60.41 5.70
C GLY A 23 28.00 -60.09 4.25
N THR A 24 27.86 -61.14 3.45
CA THR A 24 27.36 -61.09 2.08
C THR A 24 25.89 -60.67 2.03
N GLU A 25 25.38 -60.28 0.85
CA GLU A 25 23.95 -59.99 0.67
C GLU A 25 23.05 -61.18 1.05
N LYS A 26 23.55 -62.41 0.87
CA LYS A 26 22.84 -63.62 1.29
C LYS A 26 22.62 -63.69 2.81
N GLU A 27 23.56 -63.16 3.60
CA GLU A 27 23.51 -63.22 5.07
C GLU A 27 22.79 -62.01 5.67
N LYS A 28 23.12 -60.80 5.20
CA LYS A 28 22.56 -59.55 5.76
C LYS A 28 21.33 -59.02 5.03
N GLY A 29 21.01 -59.58 3.86
CA GLY A 29 20.02 -59.04 2.94
C GLY A 29 20.56 -57.86 2.13
N GLN A 30 19.67 -57.21 1.37
CA GLN A 30 20.00 -56.05 0.53
C GLN A 30 20.31 -54.78 1.33
N CYS A 31 19.90 -54.70 2.59
CA CYS A 31 20.09 -53.53 3.45
C CYS A 31 20.82 -53.92 4.73
N GLY A 32 21.91 -53.24 5.05
CA GLY A 32 22.63 -53.43 6.30
C GLY A 32 21.77 -53.06 7.53
N ILE A 33 22.20 -53.50 8.72
CA ILE A 33 21.45 -53.25 9.96
C ILE A 33 21.53 -51.81 10.49
N GLY A 34 22.21 -50.89 9.79
CA GLY A 34 22.33 -49.49 10.19
C GLY A 34 23.55 -49.13 11.06
N LYS A 35 24.60 -49.99 11.12
CA LYS A 35 25.84 -49.68 11.87
C LYS A 35 26.54 -48.42 11.35
N SER A 36 26.72 -48.32 10.05
CA SER A 36 27.38 -47.18 9.40
C SER A 36 26.62 -45.87 9.66
N CYS A 37 25.31 -45.85 9.47
CA CYS A 37 24.50 -44.66 9.78
C CYS A 37 24.54 -44.29 11.27
N LEU A 38 24.52 -45.27 12.19
CA LEU A 38 24.66 -45.03 13.62
C LEU A 38 26.01 -44.34 13.93
N CYS A 39 27.10 -44.84 13.34
CA CYS A 39 28.43 -44.27 13.50
C CYS A 39 28.53 -42.89 12.85
N ASN A 40 28.06 -42.71 11.61
CA ASN A 40 28.04 -41.43 10.92
C ASN A 40 27.30 -40.39 11.76
N ARG A 41 26.08 -40.69 12.20
CA ARG A 41 25.26 -39.72 12.95
C ARG A 41 25.89 -39.35 14.28
N PHE A 42 26.58 -40.29 14.94
CA PHE A 42 27.26 -39.98 16.19
C PHE A 42 28.51 -39.11 15.98
N VAL A 43 29.35 -39.44 14.99
CA VAL A 43 30.60 -38.72 14.74
C VAL A 43 30.36 -37.37 14.09
N ARG A 44 29.46 -37.32 13.12
CA ARG A 44 29.06 -36.13 12.35
C ARG A 44 27.54 -35.96 12.45
N PRO A 45 27.06 -35.35 13.54
CA PRO A 45 25.62 -35.24 13.84
C PRO A 45 24.88 -34.22 12.98
N SER A 46 25.59 -33.29 12.34
CA SER A 46 25.02 -32.33 11.41
C SER A 46 24.24 -33.03 10.29
N ALA A 47 23.06 -32.52 9.97
CA ALA A 47 22.21 -33.06 8.90
C ALA A 47 22.90 -33.09 7.54
N ASP A 48 23.72 -32.09 7.21
CA ASP A 48 24.44 -32.01 5.94
C ASP A 48 25.62 -32.99 5.84
N GLU A 49 26.11 -33.52 6.97
CA GLU A 49 27.23 -34.47 7.02
C GLU A 49 26.79 -35.93 7.21
N PHE A 50 25.47 -36.15 7.30
CA PHE A 50 24.89 -37.48 7.49
C PHE A 50 24.49 -38.10 6.15
N HIS A 51 25.04 -39.29 5.89
CA HIS A 51 24.76 -40.07 4.70
C HIS A 51 23.91 -41.29 5.08
N LEU A 52 22.87 -41.56 4.27
CA LEU A 52 22.06 -42.76 4.43
C LEU A 52 22.69 -43.98 3.76
N ASP A 53 23.40 -43.75 2.66
CA ASP A 53 23.95 -44.80 1.83
C ASP A 53 25.44 -45.01 2.13
N HIS A 54 25.74 -46.15 2.73
CA HIS A 54 27.09 -46.64 2.96
C HIS A 54 27.20 -48.05 2.39
N THR A 55 27.70 -48.17 1.16
CA THR A 55 27.91 -49.48 0.54
C THR A 55 29.05 -50.23 1.23
N SER A 56 28.88 -51.54 1.36
CA SER A 56 29.95 -52.45 1.75
C SER A 56 30.44 -53.32 0.58
N VAL A 57 29.96 -53.01 -0.63
CA VAL A 57 30.39 -53.65 -1.88
C VAL A 57 31.43 -52.72 -2.50
N LEU A 58 32.68 -53.17 -2.54
CA LEU A 58 33.83 -52.34 -2.86
C LEU A 58 34.68 -53.02 -3.94
N SER A 59 35.30 -52.21 -4.79
CA SER A 59 36.33 -52.71 -5.70
C SER A 59 37.57 -53.16 -4.92
N THR A 60 38.42 -53.98 -5.55
CA THR A 60 39.72 -54.35 -4.96
C THR A 60 40.58 -53.11 -4.67
N SER A 61 40.48 -52.06 -5.51
CA SER A 61 41.20 -50.80 -5.32
C SER A 61 40.74 -50.07 -4.06
N ASP A 62 39.42 -49.94 -3.89
CA ASP A 62 38.83 -49.24 -2.73
C ASP A 62 39.13 -49.99 -1.42
N PHE A 63 39.08 -51.33 -1.46
CA PHE A 63 39.42 -52.16 -0.31
C PHE A 63 40.89 -52.00 0.12
N GLY A 64 41.80 -51.84 -0.84
CA GLY A 64 43.23 -51.61 -0.60
C GLY A 64 43.61 -50.18 -0.24
N GLY A 65 42.73 -49.20 -0.50
CA GLY A 65 42.96 -47.79 -0.20
C GLY A 65 43.13 -47.51 1.30
N ARG A 66 43.74 -46.38 1.68
CA ARG A 66 44.15 -46.11 3.08
C ARG A 66 42.99 -45.97 4.08
N VAL A 67 41.76 -45.77 3.61
CA VAL A 67 40.56 -45.70 4.47
C VAL A 67 40.12 -47.09 4.91
N VAL A 68 39.90 -48.01 3.96
CA VAL A 68 39.53 -49.41 4.26
C VAL A 68 40.74 -50.21 4.71
N ASN A 69 41.90 -49.93 4.15
CA ASN A 69 43.23 -50.39 4.52
C ASN A 69 43.36 -51.91 4.62
N ASN A 70 42.73 -52.64 3.70
CA ASN A 70 42.66 -54.10 3.68
C ASN A 70 42.00 -54.72 4.93
N ASP A 71 41.20 -53.93 5.66
CA ASP A 71 40.48 -54.36 6.86
C ASP A 71 38.99 -54.48 6.59
N HIS A 72 38.31 -55.37 7.33
CA HIS A 72 36.84 -55.36 7.42
C HIS A 72 36.33 -54.54 8.62
N PHE A 73 37.00 -53.44 8.93
CA PHE A 73 36.48 -52.44 9.86
C PHE A 73 36.77 -51.04 9.35
N LEU A 74 35.88 -50.11 9.69
CA LEU A 74 36.05 -48.68 9.41
C LEU A 74 36.42 -47.94 10.68
N TYR A 75 37.39 -47.04 10.58
CA TYR A 75 37.64 -46.05 11.62
C TYR A 75 36.78 -44.82 11.29
N TRP A 76 35.73 -44.58 12.08
CA TRP A 76 34.78 -43.49 11.81
C TRP A 76 35.26 -42.13 12.26
N GLY A 77 36.20 -42.10 13.22
CA GLY A 77 36.81 -40.88 13.69
C GLY A 77 36.90 -40.77 15.19
N GLU A 78 37.13 -39.55 15.64
CA GLU A 78 37.21 -39.16 17.03
C GLU A 78 36.13 -38.13 17.33
N VAL A 79 35.48 -38.27 18.48
CA VAL A 79 34.43 -37.39 18.94
C VAL A 79 34.76 -36.94 20.36
N VAL A 80 34.68 -35.64 20.63
CA VAL A 80 34.71 -35.11 21.99
C VAL A 80 33.26 -34.77 22.38
N ARG A 81 32.80 -35.29 23.52
CA ARG A 81 31.47 -35.00 24.08
C ARG A 81 31.58 -34.70 25.56
N SER A 82 30.77 -33.77 26.02
CA SER A 82 30.53 -33.52 27.44
C SER A 82 29.44 -34.48 27.92
N LEU A 83 29.76 -35.33 28.89
CA LEU A 83 28.75 -36.14 29.57
C LEU A 83 27.99 -35.30 30.59
N GLU A 84 26.83 -35.78 31.06
CA GLU A 84 25.92 -35.07 32.00
C GLU A 84 26.63 -34.51 33.26
N ASP A 85 27.77 -35.08 33.65
CA ASP A 85 28.59 -34.64 34.80
C ASP A 85 29.66 -33.57 34.46
N CYS A 86 29.57 -32.89 33.31
CA CYS A 86 30.50 -31.82 32.85
C CYS A 86 31.98 -32.22 32.67
N ILE A 87 32.29 -33.52 32.56
CA ILE A 87 33.62 -34.00 32.17
C ILE A 87 33.58 -34.34 30.69
N GLU A 88 34.40 -33.66 29.90
CA GLU A 88 34.63 -34.00 28.49
C GLU A 88 35.30 -35.39 28.40
N CYS A 89 34.83 -36.21 27.47
CA CYS A 89 35.51 -37.43 27.09
C CYS A 89 35.73 -37.49 25.58
N LYS A 90 36.80 -38.19 25.22
CA LYS A 90 37.19 -38.49 23.85
C LYS A 90 36.75 -39.91 23.51
N MET A 91 36.11 -40.08 22.37
CA MET A 91 35.64 -41.38 21.88
C MET A 91 36.19 -41.65 20.48
N HIS A 92 36.90 -42.76 20.32
CA HIS A 92 37.27 -43.28 18.99
C HIS A 92 36.26 -44.35 18.59
N VAL A 93 35.67 -44.21 17.41
CA VAL A 93 34.59 -45.09 16.94
C VAL A 93 35.09 -45.96 15.80
N VAL A 94 34.88 -47.26 15.95
CA VAL A 94 35.14 -48.26 14.91
C VAL A 94 33.86 -49.01 14.59
N GLU A 95 33.62 -49.28 13.31
CA GLU A 95 32.60 -50.22 12.87
C GLU A 95 33.24 -51.51 12.38
N GLN A 96 32.93 -52.64 13.01
CA GLN A 96 33.24 -53.96 12.47
C GLN A 96 32.20 -54.33 11.42
N THR A 97 32.64 -54.66 10.22
CA THR A 97 31.75 -54.97 9.09
C THR A 97 32.31 -56.13 8.25
N GLU A 98 31.76 -56.33 7.07
CA GLU A 98 32.31 -57.24 6.06
C GLU A 98 32.15 -56.64 4.66
N PHE A 99 33.26 -56.14 4.12
CA PHE A 99 33.36 -55.74 2.72
C PHE A 99 33.39 -56.93 1.77
N ILE A 100 32.59 -56.83 0.71
CA ILE A 100 32.52 -57.80 -0.38
C ILE A 100 33.04 -57.17 -1.66
N ASP A 101 33.65 -58.00 -2.50
CA ASP A 101 34.18 -57.61 -3.80
C ASP A 101 33.05 -57.42 -4.81
N ASP A 102 33.11 -56.33 -5.58
CA ASP A 102 32.07 -55.90 -6.52
C ASP A 102 31.97 -56.77 -7.78
N GLN A 103 32.99 -57.58 -8.07
CA GLN A 103 32.99 -58.50 -9.21
C GLN A 103 32.58 -59.92 -8.80
N THR A 104 33.10 -60.41 -7.69
CA THR A 104 32.90 -61.80 -7.23
C THR A 104 31.76 -61.95 -6.23
N PHE A 105 31.31 -60.85 -5.61
CA PHE A 105 30.35 -60.83 -4.51
C PHE A 105 30.75 -61.73 -3.32
N GLN A 106 32.04 -62.05 -3.20
CA GLN A 106 32.61 -62.77 -2.07
C GLN A 106 33.29 -61.78 -1.11
N PRO A 107 33.43 -62.12 0.18
CA PRO A 107 34.22 -61.31 1.10
C PRO A 107 35.64 -61.10 0.59
N HIS A 108 36.11 -59.85 0.63
CA HIS A 108 37.51 -59.52 0.31
C HIS A 108 38.47 -60.34 1.19
N ARG A 109 39.62 -60.73 0.65
CA ARG A 109 40.64 -61.43 1.44
C ARG A 109 41.42 -60.43 2.29
N SER A 110 41.00 -60.25 3.53
CA SER A 110 41.77 -59.47 4.50
C SER A 110 42.98 -60.23 5.06
N THR A 111 43.81 -59.51 5.81
CA THR A 111 44.92 -60.04 6.61
C THR A 111 44.45 -61.01 7.72
N ALA A 112 43.17 -60.99 8.09
CA ALA A 112 42.58 -61.84 9.13
C ALA A 112 41.48 -62.75 8.56
N LEU A 113 41.85 -64.01 8.24
CA LEU A 113 40.98 -65.05 7.68
C LEU A 113 39.89 -65.59 8.65
N GLN A 114 39.57 -64.86 9.73
CA GLN A 114 38.60 -65.31 10.72
C GLN A 114 37.16 -65.01 10.28
N PRO A 115 36.19 -65.89 10.60
CA PRO A 115 34.76 -65.60 10.44
C PRO A 115 34.39 -64.31 11.19
N TYR A 116 33.45 -63.55 10.63
CA TYR A 116 33.03 -62.25 11.16
C TYR A 116 32.74 -62.27 12.67
N ILE A 117 32.01 -63.26 13.18
CA ILE A 117 31.65 -63.34 14.61
C ILE A 117 32.87 -63.34 15.54
N LYS A 118 33.98 -63.97 15.13
CA LYS A 118 35.24 -63.94 15.90
C LYS A 118 36.00 -62.63 15.68
N ARG A 119 36.07 -62.17 14.42
CA ARG A 119 36.77 -60.93 14.02
C ARG A 119 36.17 -59.69 14.71
N ALA A 120 34.84 -59.60 14.74
CA ALA A 120 34.11 -58.50 15.36
C ALA A 120 34.31 -58.40 16.89
N ALA A 121 34.72 -59.50 17.54
CA ALA A 121 35.04 -59.53 18.97
C ALA A 121 36.52 -59.20 19.28
N ALA A 122 37.31 -58.83 18.28
CA ALA A 122 38.71 -58.44 18.48
C ALA A 122 38.82 -57.17 19.35
N THR A 123 39.62 -57.25 20.42
CA THR A 123 39.83 -56.12 21.34
C THR A 123 41.11 -55.33 21.06
N LYS A 124 41.94 -55.79 20.12
CA LYS A 124 43.16 -55.13 19.66
C LYS A 124 43.09 -55.01 18.15
N LEU A 125 42.84 -53.81 17.66
CA LEU A 125 42.77 -53.50 16.24
C LEU A 125 44.07 -52.79 15.86
N ALA A 126 44.80 -53.32 14.90
CA ALA A 126 46.05 -52.74 14.42
C ALA A 126 45.95 -52.58 12.90
N SER A 127 46.08 -51.34 12.44
CA SER A 127 46.02 -50.97 11.03
C SER A 127 46.78 -49.66 10.89
N ALA A 128 48.05 -49.77 10.49
CA ALA A 128 48.95 -48.63 10.39
C ALA A 128 48.46 -47.68 9.29
N GLU A 129 48.56 -46.37 9.54
CA GLU A 129 48.19 -45.31 8.60
C GLU A 129 46.72 -45.29 8.13
N LYS A 130 45.84 -46.05 8.80
CA LYS A 130 44.41 -46.11 8.48
C LYS A 130 43.77 -44.73 8.62
N LEU A 131 43.07 -44.29 7.57
CA LEU A 131 42.36 -43.01 7.55
C LEU A 131 40.93 -43.13 8.06
N MET A 132 40.42 -42.02 8.60
CA MET A 132 39.03 -41.84 8.98
C MET A 132 38.11 -41.91 7.76
N TYR A 133 37.01 -42.64 7.91
CA TYR A 133 35.97 -42.81 6.90
C TYR A 133 34.88 -41.72 7.00
N PHE A 134 34.54 -41.13 5.85
CA PHE A 134 33.46 -40.15 5.69
C PHE A 134 32.21 -40.77 5.08
N CYS A 135 32.33 -41.17 3.82
CA CYS A 135 31.31 -41.76 2.97
C CYS A 135 31.98 -42.61 1.88
N THR A 136 31.19 -43.26 1.03
CA THR A 136 31.70 -44.09 -0.07
C THR A 136 32.46 -43.29 -1.12
N ASP A 137 32.07 -42.04 -1.34
CA ASP A 137 32.66 -41.15 -2.36
C ASP A 137 34.11 -40.76 -2.03
N GLN A 138 34.53 -40.95 -0.78
CA GLN A 138 35.92 -40.75 -0.34
C GLN A 138 36.87 -41.83 -0.91
N LEU A 139 36.38 -43.04 -1.15
CA LEU A 139 37.22 -44.17 -1.52
C LEU A 139 37.80 -43.94 -2.93
N GLY A 140 39.14 -43.98 -3.04
CA GLY A 140 39.86 -43.62 -4.27
C GLY A 140 40.02 -42.11 -4.51
N LEU A 141 39.40 -41.26 -3.68
CA LEU A 141 39.49 -39.80 -3.70
C LEU A 141 39.88 -39.26 -2.31
N GLU A 142 40.74 -39.97 -1.57
CA GLU A 142 41.05 -39.63 -0.18
C GLU A 142 41.73 -38.26 -0.01
N GLN A 143 42.25 -37.68 -1.10
CA GLN A 143 42.88 -36.35 -1.12
C GLN A 143 41.88 -35.20 -1.04
N ASP A 144 40.63 -35.43 -1.45
CA ASP A 144 39.57 -34.42 -1.45
C ASP A 144 38.89 -34.29 -0.06
N PHE A 145 39.25 -35.16 0.89
CA PHE A 145 38.70 -35.22 2.24
C PHE A 145 39.79 -35.00 3.31
N GLU A 146 39.37 -34.68 4.54
CA GLU A 146 40.28 -34.55 5.66
C GLU A 146 40.99 -35.88 5.98
N GLN A 147 42.32 -35.89 5.92
CA GLN A 147 43.13 -37.09 6.18
C GLN A 147 43.49 -37.26 7.65
N LYS A 148 42.48 -37.52 8.48
CA LYS A 148 42.69 -37.83 9.91
C LYS A 148 43.02 -39.31 10.09
N GLN A 149 44.20 -39.61 10.63
CA GLN A 149 44.65 -40.99 10.87
C GLN A 149 44.09 -41.58 12.18
N MET A 150 43.90 -42.90 12.19
CA MET A 150 43.64 -43.67 13.39
C MET A 150 44.83 -43.54 14.35
N PRO A 151 44.60 -43.21 15.64
CA PRO A 151 45.69 -42.93 16.57
C PRO A 151 46.61 -44.15 16.73
N ASP A 152 47.92 -43.88 16.72
CA ASP A 152 49.00 -44.86 16.89
C ASP A 152 48.95 -46.07 15.95
N GLY A 153 48.16 -46.01 14.87
CA GLY A 153 47.87 -47.15 13.99
C GLY A 153 47.23 -48.33 14.72
N LYS A 154 46.71 -48.12 15.94
CA LYS A 154 46.22 -49.19 16.81
C LYS A 154 45.22 -48.71 17.84
N LEU A 155 44.10 -49.43 17.98
CA LEU A 155 43.07 -49.20 19.00
C LEU A 155 42.90 -50.40 19.92
N LEU A 156 42.73 -50.14 21.21
CA LEU A 156 42.37 -51.14 22.22
C LEU A 156 40.91 -50.94 22.61
N VAL A 157 40.03 -51.84 22.19
CA VAL A 157 38.59 -51.70 22.39
C VAL A 157 38.23 -51.77 23.88
N ASP A 158 37.46 -50.78 24.33
CA ASP A 158 37.01 -50.65 25.71
C ASP A 158 35.58 -51.16 25.92
N GLY A 159 34.75 -51.14 24.89
CA GLY A 159 33.38 -51.64 24.93
C GLY A 159 32.76 -51.83 23.55
N PHE A 160 31.61 -52.49 23.51
CA PHE A 160 30.90 -52.84 22.29
C PHE A 160 29.47 -52.30 22.24
N LEU A 161 29.08 -51.74 21.10
CA LEU A 161 27.68 -51.53 20.76
C LEU A 161 27.21 -52.67 19.85
N LEU A 162 26.25 -53.46 20.32
CA LEU A 162 25.68 -54.61 19.61
C LEU A 162 24.37 -54.20 18.93
N CYS A 163 24.44 -53.88 17.64
CA CYS A 163 23.31 -53.40 16.86
C CYS A 163 22.36 -54.53 16.44
N ILE A 164 21.06 -54.26 16.53
CA ILE A 164 19.98 -55.12 16.05
C ILE A 164 18.99 -54.24 15.28
N ASP A 165 18.81 -54.52 13.99
CA ASP A 165 17.79 -53.84 13.20
C ASP A 165 16.42 -54.41 13.54
N VAL A 166 15.49 -53.53 13.89
CA VAL A 166 14.10 -53.88 14.26
C VAL A 166 13.09 -53.36 13.25
N SER A 167 13.53 -52.90 12.08
CA SER A 167 12.67 -52.27 11.07
C SER A 167 11.90 -53.25 10.19
N ARG A 168 10.77 -52.80 9.64
CA ARG A 168 9.97 -53.57 8.66
C ARG A 168 10.71 -53.90 7.36
N GLY A 169 11.61 -53.01 6.93
CA GLY A 169 12.27 -53.05 5.62
C GLY A 169 13.53 -53.93 5.53
N MET A 170 13.79 -54.79 6.51
CA MET A 170 15.06 -55.50 6.61
C MET A 170 15.29 -56.61 5.57
N ASN A 171 14.28 -56.95 4.75
CA ASN A 171 14.31 -58.01 3.71
C ASN A 171 15.02 -59.31 4.14
N ARG A 172 14.92 -59.65 5.44
CA ARG A 172 15.52 -60.84 6.07
C ARG A 172 14.67 -61.31 7.24
N ASN A 173 14.83 -62.57 7.62
CA ASN A 173 14.14 -63.11 8.79
C ASN A 173 14.75 -62.55 10.09
N PHE A 174 13.93 -61.91 10.92
CA PHE A 174 14.35 -61.36 12.21
C PHE A 174 14.88 -62.43 13.17
N ASP A 175 14.29 -63.63 13.19
CA ASP A 175 14.72 -64.71 14.07
C ASP A 175 16.14 -65.19 13.74
N ASP A 176 16.51 -65.19 12.45
CA ASP A 176 17.85 -65.56 12.00
C ASP A 176 18.89 -64.48 12.34
N GLN A 177 18.51 -63.20 12.24
CA GLN A 177 19.31 -62.11 12.80
C GLN A 177 19.52 -62.30 14.31
N LEU A 178 18.47 -62.62 15.07
CA LEU A 178 18.58 -62.78 16.53
C LEU A 178 19.45 -63.99 16.92
N LYS A 179 19.38 -65.10 16.17
CA LYS A 179 20.30 -66.24 16.31
C LYS A 179 21.76 -65.82 16.09
N PHE A 180 22.02 -65.05 15.02
CA PHE A 180 23.35 -64.53 14.72
C PHE A 180 23.85 -63.61 15.85
N VAL A 181 23.01 -62.67 16.29
CA VAL A 181 23.30 -61.73 17.39
C VAL A 181 23.60 -62.48 18.69
N SER A 182 22.87 -63.56 19.00
CA SER A 182 23.15 -64.41 20.16
C SER A 182 24.55 -65.06 20.07
N ASN A 183 24.92 -65.57 18.90
CA ASN A 183 26.25 -66.14 18.68
C ASN A 183 27.37 -65.09 18.79
N LEU A 184 27.13 -63.89 18.25
CA LEU A 184 28.04 -62.76 18.36
C LEU A 184 28.21 -62.32 19.82
N TYR A 185 27.10 -62.11 20.54
CA TYR A 185 27.10 -61.78 21.96
C TYR A 185 27.93 -62.79 22.78
N ASN A 186 27.79 -64.09 22.51
CA ASN A 186 28.55 -65.11 23.22
C ASN A 186 30.06 -65.00 23.00
N GLN A 187 30.54 -64.48 21.85
CA GLN A 187 31.95 -64.17 21.67
C GLN A 187 32.34 -62.86 22.35
N LEU A 188 31.53 -61.80 22.23
CA LEU A 188 31.78 -60.52 22.88
C LEU A 188 31.88 -60.68 24.40
N ALA A 189 31.00 -61.47 25.02
CA ALA A 189 31.00 -61.73 26.46
C ALA A 189 32.32 -62.36 26.96
N LYS A 190 33.02 -63.14 26.13
CA LYS A 190 34.32 -63.74 26.49
C LYS A 190 35.42 -62.69 26.65
N THR A 191 35.28 -61.53 26.00
CA THR A 191 36.24 -60.42 26.10
C THR A 191 36.18 -59.71 27.46
N LYS A 192 35.10 -59.91 28.23
CA LYS A 192 34.79 -59.22 29.50
C LYS A 192 34.68 -57.69 29.37
N LYS A 193 34.58 -57.15 28.16
CA LYS A 193 34.30 -55.73 27.91
C LYS A 193 32.80 -55.45 28.02
N PRO A 194 32.37 -54.25 28.47
CA PRO A 194 30.97 -53.87 28.51
C PRO A 194 30.31 -53.91 27.13
N ILE A 195 29.02 -54.22 27.11
CA ILE A 195 28.21 -54.34 25.90
C ILE A 195 26.89 -53.60 26.13
N VAL A 196 26.45 -52.81 25.15
CA VAL A 196 25.11 -52.22 25.09
C VAL A 196 24.43 -52.71 23.82
N VAL A 197 23.19 -53.18 23.92
CA VAL A 197 22.37 -53.51 22.74
C VAL A 197 21.77 -52.22 22.20
N VAL A 198 21.91 -52.01 20.89
CA VAL A 198 21.37 -50.84 20.21
C VAL A 198 20.34 -51.30 19.19
N LEU A 199 19.07 -51.01 19.43
CA LEU A 199 18.04 -51.27 18.43
C LEU A 199 18.11 -50.13 17.41
N THR A 200 18.32 -50.48 16.15
CA THR A 200 18.51 -49.52 15.06
C THR A 200 17.26 -49.46 14.18
N LYS A 201 17.08 -48.31 13.51
CA LYS A 201 15.95 -48.03 12.61
C LYS A 201 14.59 -48.11 13.29
N CYS A 202 14.51 -47.66 14.55
CA CYS A 202 13.25 -47.64 15.29
C CYS A 202 12.18 -46.70 14.69
N ASP A 203 12.55 -45.81 13.76
CA ASP A 203 11.61 -45.03 12.94
C ASP A 203 10.68 -45.90 12.09
N GLU A 204 11.14 -47.09 11.71
CA GLU A 204 10.37 -48.10 10.97
C GLU A 204 10.18 -49.37 11.82
N GLY A 205 10.30 -49.25 13.14
CA GLY A 205 10.38 -50.35 14.10
C GLY A 205 9.12 -51.23 14.12
N VAL A 206 9.32 -52.54 14.24
CA VAL A 206 8.26 -53.52 14.46
C VAL A 206 8.20 -53.84 15.95
N GLU A 207 7.04 -53.59 16.56
CA GLU A 207 6.80 -53.81 17.99
C GLU A 207 7.19 -55.22 18.46
N ARG A 208 6.88 -56.25 17.66
CA ARG A 208 7.29 -57.63 17.95
C ARG A 208 8.81 -57.77 18.01
N TYR A 209 9.54 -57.21 17.04
CA TYR A 209 11.00 -57.32 16.96
C TYR A 209 11.68 -56.56 18.11
N ILE A 210 11.14 -55.39 18.48
CA ILE A 210 11.59 -54.62 19.65
C ILE A 210 11.43 -55.46 20.92
N ARG A 211 10.24 -56.05 21.13
CA ARG A 211 9.96 -56.91 22.29
C ARG A 211 10.87 -58.14 22.35
N ASP A 212 11.07 -58.82 21.22
CA ASP A 212 11.91 -60.01 21.12
C ASP A 212 13.38 -59.66 21.41
N ALA A 213 13.86 -58.49 20.96
CA ALA A 213 15.21 -57.99 21.26
C ALA A 213 15.38 -57.61 22.75
N HIS A 214 14.38 -56.98 23.38
CA HIS A 214 14.36 -56.74 24.82
C HIS A 214 14.36 -58.05 25.61
N THR A 215 13.57 -59.04 25.19
CA THR A 215 13.53 -60.38 25.80
C THR A 215 14.90 -61.06 25.70
N PHE A 216 15.56 -60.96 24.55
CA PHE A 216 16.94 -61.41 24.37
C PHE A 216 17.89 -60.72 25.37
N ALA A 217 17.81 -59.41 25.53
CA ALA A 217 18.69 -58.69 26.46
C ALA A 217 18.43 -59.04 27.93
N LEU A 218 17.16 -59.18 28.33
CA LEU A 218 16.75 -59.61 29.68
C LEU A 218 17.24 -61.01 30.03
N SER A 219 17.42 -61.89 29.03
CA SER A 219 18.02 -63.22 29.22
C SER A 219 19.52 -63.18 29.57
N LYS A 220 20.16 -62.01 29.48
CA LYS A 220 21.60 -61.81 29.70
C LYS A 220 21.84 -60.93 30.94
N LYS A 221 22.97 -61.15 31.60
CA LYS A 221 23.32 -60.43 32.84
C LYS A 221 23.69 -58.98 32.53
N ASN A 222 22.92 -58.02 33.06
CA ASN A 222 23.18 -56.58 33.01
C ASN A 222 23.34 -55.99 31.58
N LEU A 223 22.63 -56.53 30.60
CA LEU A 223 22.68 -56.03 29.22
C LEU A 223 21.63 -54.95 29.01
N GLN A 224 22.07 -53.70 28.82
CA GLN A 224 21.18 -52.55 28.57
C GLN A 224 20.79 -52.48 27.09
N VAL A 225 19.58 -51.96 26.82
CA VAL A 225 19.02 -51.79 25.47
C VAL A 225 18.71 -50.31 25.25
N VAL A 226 19.21 -49.73 24.17
CA VAL A 226 18.88 -48.36 23.74
C VAL A 226 18.22 -48.42 22.37
N GLU A 227 17.04 -47.84 22.25
CA GLU A 227 16.30 -47.74 20.99
C GLU A 227 16.69 -46.48 20.24
N THR A 228 17.13 -46.61 18.98
CA THR A 228 17.75 -45.52 18.21
C THR A 228 17.22 -45.41 16.79
N SER A 229 17.29 -44.19 16.24
CA SER A 229 17.15 -43.94 14.81
C SER A 229 18.21 -42.95 14.36
N ALA A 230 19.15 -43.40 13.53
CA ALA A 230 20.15 -42.51 12.94
C ALA A 230 19.53 -41.52 11.94
N ARG A 231 18.46 -41.96 11.25
CA ARG A 231 17.70 -41.16 10.29
C ARG A 231 17.01 -39.99 10.97
N SER A 232 16.33 -40.25 12.08
CA SER A 232 15.61 -39.23 12.87
C SER A 232 16.48 -38.60 13.96
N ASN A 233 17.75 -38.97 14.06
CA ASN A 233 18.69 -38.56 15.10
C ASN A 233 18.15 -38.73 16.54
N VAL A 234 17.61 -39.91 16.84
CA VAL A 234 17.01 -40.22 18.16
C VAL A 234 17.93 -41.16 18.93
N ASN A 235 18.24 -40.78 20.19
CA ASN A 235 19.01 -41.57 21.17
C ASN A 235 20.42 -42.01 20.71
N ILE A 236 20.98 -41.36 19.69
CA ILE A 236 22.30 -41.71 19.16
C ILE A 236 23.37 -41.47 20.22
N ASP A 237 23.46 -40.26 20.75
CA ASP A 237 24.40 -39.94 21.85
C ASP A 237 24.13 -40.79 23.10
N LEU A 238 22.86 -41.09 23.40
CA LEU A 238 22.46 -41.92 24.54
C LEU A 238 23.06 -43.34 24.45
N ALA A 239 23.11 -43.94 23.26
CA ALA A 239 23.69 -45.27 23.07
C ALA A 239 25.19 -45.30 23.42
N PHE A 240 25.94 -44.29 22.95
CA PHE A 240 27.38 -44.20 23.21
C PHE A 240 27.68 -43.78 24.65
N SER A 241 26.94 -42.83 25.21
CA SER A 241 27.12 -42.38 26.59
C SER A 241 26.81 -43.49 27.61
N THR A 242 25.78 -44.30 27.34
CA THR A 242 25.46 -45.50 28.15
C THR A 242 26.64 -46.47 28.19
N LEU A 243 27.28 -46.74 27.05
CA LEU A 243 28.45 -47.62 27.01
C LEU A 243 29.64 -47.03 27.77
N VAL A 244 29.93 -45.75 27.61
CA VAL A 244 31.02 -45.07 28.32
C VAL A 244 30.83 -45.16 29.84
N GLN A 245 29.61 -44.92 30.34
CA GLN A 245 29.32 -45.06 31.76
C GLN A 245 29.55 -46.49 32.29
N LEU A 246 29.20 -47.51 31.49
CA LEU A 246 29.49 -48.91 31.84
C LEU A 246 30.99 -49.25 31.84
N ILE A 247 31.80 -48.58 31.03
CA ILE A 247 33.26 -48.74 31.01
C ILE A 247 33.87 -48.17 32.30
N ASP A 248 33.45 -46.98 32.72
CA ASP A 248 34.03 -46.29 33.88
C ASP A 248 33.65 -46.90 35.22
N LYS A 249 32.47 -47.55 35.33
CA LYS A 249 31.92 -48.16 36.56
C LYS A 249 31.75 -47.23 37.77
N SER A 250 32.30 -46.02 37.74
CA SER A 250 32.25 -45.00 38.79
C SER A 250 31.14 -43.97 38.57
N ARG A 251 30.50 -44.00 37.40
CA ARG A 251 29.43 -43.08 36.98
C ARG A 251 28.07 -43.75 37.23
N GLY A 252 27.06 -42.99 37.65
CA GLY A 252 25.70 -43.49 37.89
C GLY A 252 25.11 -44.19 36.65
N LYS A 253 23.97 -44.88 36.79
CA LYS A 253 23.30 -45.49 35.63
C LYS A 253 22.66 -44.42 34.76
N THR A 254 22.96 -44.40 33.46
CA THR A 254 22.28 -43.53 32.49
C THR A 254 20.79 -43.83 32.50
N LYS A 255 19.97 -42.78 32.53
CA LYS A 255 18.53 -42.93 32.35
C LYS A 255 18.26 -43.25 30.87
N ILE A 256 17.84 -44.48 30.58
CA ILE A 256 17.43 -44.87 29.23
C ILE A 256 16.03 -44.31 28.97
N ILE A 257 15.89 -43.50 27.93
CA ILE A 257 14.63 -42.89 27.51
C ILE A 257 14.00 -43.74 26.39
N PRO A 258 12.72 -44.13 26.49
CA PRO A 258 12.02 -44.86 25.43
C PRO A 258 12.02 -44.10 24.10
N TYR A 259 12.01 -44.82 22.97
CA TYR A 259 12.11 -44.20 21.64
C TYR A 259 11.07 -43.12 21.39
N PHE A 260 9.80 -43.37 21.70
CA PHE A 260 8.71 -42.41 21.43
C PHE A 260 8.85 -41.11 22.21
N GLU A 261 9.34 -41.16 23.46
CA GLU A 261 9.59 -39.97 24.27
C GLU A 261 10.75 -39.16 23.69
N ALA A 262 11.85 -39.82 23.33
CA ALA A 262 13.01 -39.18 22.73
C ALA A 262 12.70 -38.61 21.34
N LEU A 263 11.91 -39.32 20.52
CA LEU A 263 11.44 -38.84 19.21
C LEU A 263 10.57 -37.59 19.37
N LYS A 264 9.71 -37.53 20.39
CA LYS A 264 8.89 -36.36 20.68
C LYS A 264 9.77 -35.16 21.05
N GLN A 265 10.77 -35.35 21.91
CA GLN A 265 11.73 -34.29 22.29
C GLN A 265 12.51 -33.78 21.06
N GLN A 266 13.02 -34.69 20.24
CA GLN A 266 13.72 -34.36 19.00
C GLN A 266 12.83 -33.57 18.02
N SER A 267 11.58 -34.00 17.85
CA SER A 267 10.62 -33.32 16.98
C SER A 267 10.27 -31.91 17.48
N GLN A 268 10.13 -31.74 18.80
CA GLN A 268 9.89 -30.43 19.41
C GLN A 268 11.09 -29.49 19.24
N GLN A 269 12.31 -30.00 19.38
CA GLN A 269 13.53 -29.23 19.14
C GLN A 269 13.62 -28.76 17.67
N ILE A 270 13.34 -29.65 16.71
CA ILE A 270 13.32 -29.31 15.29
C ILE A 270 12.24 -28.26 14.99
N ALA A 271 11.04 -28.41 15.54
CA ALA A 271 9.95 -27.44 15.36
C ALA A 271 10.34 -26.05 15.91
N ALA A 272 10.89 -26.00 17.12
CA ALA A 272 11.33 -24.73 17.72
C ALA A 272 12.47 -24.06 16.93
N ALA A 273 13.43 -24.85 16.42
CA ALA A 273 14.50 -24.33 15.55
C ALA A 273 13.95 -23.81 14.22
N LYS A 274 12.98 -24.52 13.64
CA LYS A 274 12.29 -24.12 12.41
C LYS A 274 11.59 -22.77 12.60
N ASP A 275 10.80 -22.60 13.66
CA ASP A 275 10.06 -21.36 13.93
C ASP A 275 11.01 -20.16 14.09
N LYS A 276 12.13 -20.35 14.80
CA LYS A 276 13.18 -19.33 14.96
C LYS A 276 13.85 -18.98 13.62
N TYR A 277 14.10 -19.99 12.78
CA TYR A 277 14.66 -19.77 11.45
C TYR A 277 13.68 -19.03 10.52
N GLU A 278 12.40 -19.42 10.48
CA GLU A 278 11.37 -18.73 9.70
C GLU A 278 11.20 -17.28 10.18
N TRP A 279 11.25 -17.04 11.50
CA TRP A 279 11.29 -15.68 12.05
C TRP A 279 12.51 -14.89 11.54
N LEU A 280 13.71 -15.46 11.58
CA LEU A 280 14.94 -14.82 11.08
C LEU A 280 14.82 -14.48 9.58
N VAL A 281 14.34 -15.43 8.77
CA VAL A 281 14.09 -15.24 7.33
C VAL A 281 13.11 -14.08 7.12
N SER A 282 12.01 -14.04 7.87
CA SER A 282 11.01 -12.96 7.76
C SER A 282 11.56 -11.58 8.12
N ARG A 283 12.57 -11.53 9.02
CA ARG A 283 13.23 -10.29 9.44
C ARG A 283 14.22 -9.78 8.41
N ILE A 284 15.00 -10.66 7.79
CA ILE A 284 16.06 -10.29 6.83
C ILE A 284 15.50 -10.12 5.42
N VAL A 285 14.58 -10.99 5.00
CA VAL A 285 14.08 -11.06 3.63
C VAL A 285 12.77 -10.29 3.54
N LYS A 286 12.85 -9.06 3.03
CA LYS A 286 11.69 -8.16 2.81
C LYS A 286 11.28 -8.04 1.34
N ASN A 287 12.15 -8.42 0.43
CA ASN A 287 11.93 -8.36 -1.01
C ASN A 287 11.96 -9.78 -1.60
N HIS A 288 11.08 -10.04 -2.55
CA HIS A 288 10.99 -11.32 -3.25
C HIS A 288 12.11 -11.52 -4.29
N ASN A 289 12.86 -10.48 -4.65
CA ASN A 289 14.02 -10.58 -5.54
C ASN A 289 15.33 -10.98 -4.84
N GLU A 290 15.28 -11.23 -3.52
CA GLU A 290 16.42 -11.73 -2.77
C GLU A 290 16.81 -13.16 -3.18
N THR A 291 18.11 -13.43 -3.23
CA THR A 291 18.65 -14.74 -3.64
C THR A 291 19.19 -15.52 -2.45
N TRP A 292 19.09 -16.86 -2.52
CA TRP A 292 19.59 -17.74 -1.46
C TRP A 292 21.04 -17.45 -1.09
N SER A 293 21.93 -17.33 -2.08
CA SER A 293 23.37 -17.13 -1.86
C SER A 293 23.70 -15.84 -1.11
N ASN A 294 22.93 -14.78 -1.32
CA ASN A 294 23.12 -13.51 -0.64
C ASN A 294 22.57 -13.58 0.80
N VAL A 295 21.39 -14.14 0.97
CA VAL A 295 20.71 -14.19 2.28
C VAL A 295 21.36 -15.21 3.20
N SER A 296 21.75 -16.39 2.70
CA SER A 296 22.45 -17.41 3.51
C SER A 296 23.76 -16.87 4.08
N ARG A 297 24.54 -16.11 3.29
CA ARG A 297 25.76 -15.45 3.77
C ARG A 297 25.47 -14.43 4.88
N LYS A 298 24.38 -13.65 4.77
CA LYS A 298 23.93 -12.71 5.81
C LYS A 298 23.50 -13.43 7.09
N MET A 299 22.91 -14.63 6.97
CA MET A 299 22.42 -15.44 8.09
C MET A 299 23.49 -16.34 8.72
N GLN A 300 24.68 -16.48 8.10
CA GLN A 300 25.69 -17.45 8.49
C GLN A 300 26.15 -17.32 9.95
N SER A 301 26.17 -16.11 10.51
CA SER A 301 26.55 -15.84 11.90
C SER A 301 25.39 -15.93 12.90
N SER A 302 24.16 -16.12 12.43
CA SER A 302 22.97 -16.18 13.28
C SER A 302 22.78 -17.58 13.87
N PRO A 303 22.62 -17.71 15.20
CA PRO A 303 22.43 -19.01 15.83
C PRO A 303 21.16 -19.71 15.34
N GLU A 304 20.09 -18.97 15.03
CA GLU A 304 18.84 -19.56 14.53
C GLU A 304 19.02 -20.27 13.19
N TYR A 305 19.89 -19.74 12.33
CA TYR A 305 20.25 -20.38 11.06
C TYR A 305 21.17 -21.58 11.28
N GLN A 306 22.21 -21.43 12.10
CA GLN A 306 23.15 -22.51 12.40
C GLN A 306 22.46 -23.71 13.04
N ASP A 307 21.59 -23.47 14.03
CA ASP A 307 20.84 -24.52 14.73
C ASP A 307 19.93 -25.29 13.78
N TYR A 308 19.16 -24.58 12.93
CA TYR A 308 18.24 -25.23 11.99
C TYR A 308 18.99 -26.01 10.91
N VAL A 309 20.06 -25.45 10.35
CA VAL A 309 20.91 -26.15 9.36
C VAL A 309 21.57 -27.38 9.98
N TYR A 310 22.07 -27.27 11.21
CA TYR A 310 22.64 -28.41 11.92
C TYR A 310 21.63 -29.55 12.09
N LEU A 311 20.36 -29.23 12.41
CA LEU A 311 19.31 -30.23 12.65
C LEU A 311 18.70 -30.81 11.37
N GLU A 312 18.47 -29.98 10.34
CA GLU A 312 17.62 -30.30 9.18
C GLU A 312 18.32 -30.12 7.82
N GLY A 313 19.47 -29.47 7.79
CA GLY A 313 20.33 -29.32 6.62
C GLY A 313 20.04 -28.09 5.76
N MET A 314 21.02 -27.70 4.95
CA MET A 314 20.97 -26.50 4.12
C MET A 314 19.86 -26.56 3.06
N GLN A 315 19.56 -27.75 2.51
CA GLN A 315 18.53 -27.90 1.48
C GLN A 315 17.12 -27.60 2.01
N LYS A 316 16.80 -28.05 3.24
CA LYS A 316 15.52 -27.74 3.88
C LYS A 316 15.43 -26.27 4.25
N ALA A 317 16.52 -25.68 4.76
CA ALA A 317 16.60 -24.24 5.02
C ALA A 317 16.36 -23.41 3.75
N LYS A 318 16.99 -23.79 2.63
CA LYS A 318 16.79 -23.15 1.31
C LYS A 318 15.34 -23.28 0.85
N LYS A 319 14.70 -24.44 1.04
CA LYS A 319 13.29 -24.64 0.68
C LYS A 319 12.36 -23.68 1.42
N LEU A 320 12.52 -23.53 2.74
CA LEU A 320 11.70 -22.59 3.52
C LEU A 320 11.94 -21.13 3.12
N PHE A 321 13.20 -20.77 2.83
CA PHE A 321 13.51 -19.45 2.27
C PHE A 321 12.78 -19.20 0.94
N LEU A 322 12.83 -20.17 0.01
CA LEU A 322 12.14 -20.04 -1.29
C LEU A 322 10.62 -19.95 -1.13
N GLN A 323 10.03 -20.67 -0.17
CA GLN A 323 8.62 -20.55 0.18
C GLN A 323 8.26 -19.14 0.68
N HIS A 324 9.10 -18.57 1.55
CA HIS A 324 8.91 -17.19 2.03
C HIS A 324 9.03 -16.16 0.91
N VAL A 325 10.05 -16.29 0.05
CA VAL A 325 10.22 -15.44 -1.14
C VAL A 325 9.02 -15.54 -2.07
N HIS A 326 8.52 -16.74 -2.33
CA HIS A 326 7.32 -16.94 -3.13
C HIS A 326 6.09 -16.24 -2.52
N ARG A 327 5.90 -16.34 -1.19
CA ARG A 327 4.83 -15.62 -0.48
C ARG A 327 4.95 -14.11 -0.65
N LEU A 328 6.15 -13.55 -0.52
CA LEU A 328 6.40 -12.11 -0.75
C LEU A 328 6.07 -11.70 -2.18
N LYS A 329 6.38 -12.53 -3.18
CA LYS A 329 6.02 -12.27 -4.58
C LYS A 329 4.49 -12.21 -4.76
N GLN A 330 3.76 -13.15 -4.16
CA GLN A 330 2.29 -13.15 -4.23
C GLN A 330 1.67 -11.92 -3.55
N GLU A 331 2.18 -11.53 -2.38
CA GLU A 331 1.73 -10.32 -1.69
C GLU A 331 2.00 -9.05 -2.49
N HIS A 332 3.13 -9.00 -3.21
CA HIS A 332 3.48 -7.90 -4.09
C HIS A 332 2.54 -7.81 -5.30
N ILE A 333 2.30 -8.94 -5.97
CA ILE A 333 1.34 -9.04 -7.09
C ILE A 333 -0.04 -8.58 -6.64
N GLU A 334 -0.53 -9.06 -5.48
CA GLU A 334 -1.85 -8.71 -4.98
C GLU A 334 -1.95 -7.21 -4.63
N ARG A 335 -0.89 -6.61 -4.10
CA ARG A 335 -0.82 -5.16 -3.86
C ARG A 335 -0.93 -4.36 -5.17
N ARG A 336 -0.18 -4.78 -6.20
CA ARG A 336 -0.24 -4.16 -7.54
C ARG A 336 -1.63 -4.31 -8.16
N ARG A 337 -2.21 -5.51 -8.10
CA ARG A 337 -3.56 -5.80 -8.58
C ARG A 337 -4.60 -4.87 -7.96
N LYS A 338 -4.59 -4.73 -6.62
CA LYS A 338 -5.48 -3.82 -5.90
C LYS A 338 -5.32 -2.37 -6.35
N MET A 339 -4.08 -1.90 -6.52
CA MET A 339 -3.79 -0.56 -7.01
C MET A 339 -4.39 -0.32 -8.41
N TYR A 340 -4.19 -1.25 -9.34
CA TYR A 340 -4.75 -1.14 -10.69
C TYR A 340 -6.27 -1.17 -10.71
N LEU A 341 -6.89 -2.10 -9.97
CA LEU A 341 -8.34 -2.20 -9.88
C LEU A 341 -8.95 -0.93 -9.26
N ALA A 342 -8.28 -0.30 -8.30
CA ALA A 342 -8.72 0.97 -7.72
C ALA A 342 -8.64 2.15 -8.72
N MET A 343 -7.76 2.08 -9.72
CA MET A 343 -7.61 3.09 -10.76
C MET A 343 -8.66 2.95 -11.87
N LEU A 344 -9.11 1.72 -12.18
CA LEU A 344 -10.03 1.43 -13.29
C LEU A 344 -11.28 2.32 -13.36
N PRO A 345 -12.00 2.63 -12.26
CA PRO A 345 -13.16 3.52 -12.33
C PRO A 345 -12.83 4.90 -12.92
N GLN A 346 -11.69 5.49 -12.54
CA GLN A 346 -11.24 6.77 -13.09
C GLN A 346 -10.87 6.65 -14.57
N VAL A 347 -10.31 5.51 -14.97
CA VAL A 347 -10.01 5.22 -16.37
C VAL A 347 -11.29 5.12 -17.20
N PHE A 348 -12.33 4.47 -16.67
CA PHE A 348 -13.63 4.39 -17.35
C PHE A 348 -14.29 5.75 -17.49
N GLU A 349 -14.27 6.58 -16.45
CA GLU A 349 -14.75 7.98 -16.53
C GLU A 349 -14.00 8.80 -17.59
N ALA A 350 -12.69 8.58 -17.73
CA ALA A 350 -11.88 9.33 -18.71
C ALA A 350 -12.06 8.82 -20.15
N LEU A 351 -12.16 7.51 -20.37
CA LEU A 351 -12.14 6.90 -21.71
C LEU A 351 -13.53 6.61 -22.27
N ILE A 352 -14.50 6.26 -21.43
CA ILE A 352 -15.86 5.86 -21.80
C ILE A 352 -16.93 6.52 -20.89
N PRO A 353 -17.03 7.86 -20.87
CA PRO A 353 -18.02 8.58 -20.07
C PRO A 353 -19.44 8.56 -20.65
N ASP A 354 -19.58 8.26 -21.94
CA ASP A 354 -20.87 8.36 -22.64
C ASP A 354 -21.63 7.02 -22.60
N LEU A 355 -22.79 7.03 -21.95
CA LEU A 355 -23.65 5.85 -21.86
C LEU A 355 -24.11 5.37 -23.24
N ASP A 356 -24.36 6.26 -24.21
CA ASP A 356 -24.86 5.86 -25.53
C ASP A 356 -23.88 4.97 -26.29
N GLU A 357 -22.58 5.15 -26.02
CA GLU A 357 -21.52 4.35 -26.63
C GLU A 357 -21.44 2.93 -26.05
N ILE A 358 -21.79 2.75 -24.77
CA ILE A 358 -21.46 1.52 -24.02
C ILE A 358 -22.66 0.75 -23.44
N ASP A 359 -23.88 1.31 -23.40
CA ASP A 359 -25.04 0.75 -22.68
C ASP A 359 -25.40 -0.70 -23.10
N HIS A 360 -25.13 -1.05 -24.35
CA HIS A 360 -25.43 -2.35 -24.96
C HIS A 360 -24.18 -3.22 -25.17
N LEU A 361 -23.01 -2.77 -24.73
CA LEU A 361 -21.74 -3.46 -24.91
C LEU A 361 -21.42 -4.35 -23.70
N SER A 362 -21.12 -5.61 -23.99
CA SER A 362 -20.51 -6.50 -22.99
C SER A 362 -19.07 -6.09 -22.67
N CYS A 363 -18.55 -6.52 -21.53
CA CYS A 363 -17.18 -6.24 -21.11
C CYS A 363 -16.13 -6.58 -22.20
N ILE A 364 -16.32 -7.69 -22.93
CA ILE A 364 -15.45 -8.09 -24.05
C ILE A 364 -15.46 -7.06 -25.19
N LYS A 365 -16.62 -6.51 -25.53
CA LYS A 365 -16.73 -5.49 -26.58
C LYS A 365 -16.16 -4.15 -26.11
N VAL A 366 -16.38 -3.80 -24.84
CA VAL A 366 -15.81 -2.58 -24.27
C VAL A 366 -14.28 -2.64 -24.22
N LYS A 367 -13.69 -3.82 -23.96
CA LYS A 367 -12.25 -4.02 -24.02
C LYS A 367 -11.70 -3.59 -25.40
N LYS A 368 -12.30 -4.08 -26.49
CA LYS A 368 -11.91 -3.69 -27.85
C LYS A 368 -12.13 -2.21 -28.12
N LEU A 369 -13.21 -1.63 -27.58
CA LEU A 369 -13.49 -0.20 -27.71
C LEU A 369 -12.41 0.64 -27.03
N LEU A 370 -11.96 0.26 -25.82
CA LEU A 370 -10.92 0.97 -25.07
C LEU A 370 -9.63 1.10 -25.88
N GLU A 371 -9.22 0.07 -26.62
CA GLU A 371 -8.02 0.10 -27.48
C GLU A 371 -8.09 1.17 -28.59
N THR A 372 -9.30 1.56 -29.01
CA THR A 372 -9.50 2.59 -30.03
C THR A 372 -9.46 4.01 -29.49
N LYS A 373 -9.45 4.19 -28.17
CA LYS A 373 -9.49 5.52 -27.54
C LYS A 373 -8.14 6.23 -27.67
N PRO A 374 -8.12 7.55 -27.95
CA PRO A 374 -6.88 8.30 -28.17
C PRO A 374 -5.95 8.29 -26.95
N ASP A 375 -6.52 8.28 -25.74
CA ASP A 375 -5.78 8.28 -24.48
C ASP A 375 -5.55 6.86 -23.92
N PHE A 376 -5.76 5.79 -24.71
CA PHE A 376 -5.59 4.41 -24.25
C PHE A 376 -4.21 4.15 -23.63
N LEU A 377 -3.14 4.51 -24.35
CA LEU A 377 -1.75 4.25 -23.93
C LEU A 377 -1.29 5.08 -22.71
N LYS A 378 -2.06 6.11 -22.34
CA LYS A 378 -1.86 6.88 -21.10
C LYS A 378 -2.24 6.06 -19.88
N TRP A 379 -3.26 5.22 -19.99
CA TRP A 379 -3.83 4.47 -18.87
C TRP A 379 -3.43 3.00 -18.88
N PHE A 380 -3.32 2.38 -20.05
CA PHE A 380 -3.03 0.97 -20.21
C PHE A 380 -1.65 0.69 -20.82
N ILE A 381 -1.10 -0.48 -20.48
CA ILE A 381 0.04 -1.09 -21.14
C ILE A 381 -0.35 -2.48 -21.67
N VAL A 382 -0.02 -2.74 -22.93
CA VAL A 382 -0.14 -4.07 -23.54
C VAL A 382 1.22 -4.75 -23.42
N LEU A 383 1.27 -5.85 -22.68
CA LEU A 383 2.48 -6.64 -22.48
C LEU A 383 2.61 -7.69 -23.59
N GLU A 384 3.84 -8.01 -23.98
CA GLU A 384 4.12 -9.06 -24.99
C GLU A 384 3.77 -10.46 -24.46
N GLU A 385 3.89 -10.66 -23.14
CA GLU A 385 3.58 -11.91 -22.45
C GLU A 385 2.41 -11.71 -21.48
N THR A 386 1.53 -12.70 -21.40
CA THR A 386 0.39 -12.76 -20.47
C THR A 386 0.41 -14.09 -19.70
N PRO A 387 -0.01 -14.12 -18.43
CA PRO A 387 -0.58 -13.03 -17.65
C PRO A 387 0.47 -12.06 -17.10
N TRP A 388 0.10 -10.80 -16.87
CA TRP A 388 1.00 -9.73 -16.42
C TRP A 388 1.71 -10.07 -15.10
N ASP A 389 1.08 -10.85 -14.23
CA ASP A 389 1.63 -11.26 -12.93
C ASP A 389 2.71 -12.35 -13.03
N ALA A 390 2.93 -12.91 -14.21
CA ALA A 390 4.08 -13.76 -14.54
C ALA A 390 5.25 -12.98 -15.16
N THR A 391 5.07 -11.72 -15.55
CA THR A 391 6.07 -10.92 -16.27
C THR A 391 6.93 -10.08 -15.33
N SER A 392 8.01 -9.48 -15.85
CA SER A 392 8.83 -8.50 -15.12
C SER A 392 8.10 -7.19 -14.82
N HIS A 393 6.91 -6.97 -15.40
CA HIS A 393 6.10 -5.78 -15.15
C HIS A 393 5.69 -5.63 -13.68
N ILE A 394 5.60 -6.73 -12.93
CA ILE A 394 5.28 -6.70 -11.50
C ILE A 394 6.29 -5.85 -10.70
N ASP A 395 7.54 -5.79 -11.14
CA ASP A 395 8.64 -5.07 -10.48
C ASP A 395 8.84 -3.65 -11.02
N ASN A 396 8.13 -3.27 -12.08
CA ASN A 396 8.25 -1.94 -12.66
C ASN A 396 7.40 -0.92 -11.88
N MET A 397 8.00 -0.35 -10.84
CA MET A 397 7.36 0.64 -9.97
C MET A 397 7.19 2.02 -10.62
N GLU A 398 7.90 2.32 -11.71
CA GLU A 398 7.82 3.61 -12.40
C GLU A 398 6.61 3.68 -13.36
N ASN A 399 6.19 2.52 -13.87
CA ASN A 399 5.05 2.43 -14.77
C ASN A 399 3.78 2.09 -13.97
N GLU A 400 2.93 3.09 -13.79
CA GLU A 400 1.64 2.98 -13.09
C GLU A 400 0.49 2.54 -14.01
N ARG A 401 0.75 2.41 -15.32
CA ARG A 401 -0.27 1.99 -16.28
C ARG A 401 -0.77 0.58 -15.98
N ILE A 402 -2.07 0.38 -16.20
CA ILE A 402 -2.76 -0.87 -15.94
C ILE A 402 -2.39 -1.88 -17.02
N PRO A 403 -1.92 -3.09 -16.67
CA PRO A 403 -1.78 -4.17 -17.64
C PRO A 403 -3.12 -4.50 -18.28
N PHE A 404 -3.19 -4.43 -19.60
CA PHE A 404 -4.47 -4.51 -20.30
C PHE A 404 -5.16 -5.87 -20.18
N ASP A 405 -4.40 -6.94 -19.98
CA ASP A 405 -4.90 -8.28 -19.69
C ASP A 405 -5.61 -8.38 -18.32
N LEU A 406 -5.39 -7.43 -17.40
CA LEU A 406 -6.18 -7.32 -16.15
C LEU A 406 -7.68 -7.15 -16.43
N MET A 407 -8.06 -6.57 -17.58
CA MET A 407 -9.45 -6.43 -18.01
C MET A 407 -10.15 -7.77 -18.25
N GLU A 408 -9.42 -8.89 -18.34
CA GLU A 408 -9.98 -10.23 -18.47
C GLU A 408 -10.40 -10.84 -17.11
N THR A 409 -10.11 -10.15 -16.01
CA THR A 409 -10.42 -10.64 -14.67
C THR A 409 -11.84 -10.28 -14.24
N GLN A 410 -12.48 -11.17 -13.48
CA GLN A 410 -13.82 -10.95 -12.94
C GLN A 410 -13.96 -9.63 -12.13
N PRO A 411 -12.99 -9.21 -11.29
CA PRO A 411 -13.08 -7.92 -10.62
C PRO A 411 -13.13 -6.71 -11.57
N ALA A 412 -12.41 -6.75 -12.70
CA ALA A 412 -12.46 -5.68 -13.69
C ALA A 412 -13.83 -5.60 -14.38
N GLU A 413 -14.45 -6.74 -14.68
CA GLU A 413 -15.82 -6.82 -15.20
C GLU A 413 -16.85 -6.24 -14.23
N GLN A 414 -16.76 -6.56 -12.94
CA GLN A 414 -17.64 -5.98 -11.91
C GLN A 414 -17.52 -4.45 -11.82
N LEU A 415 -16.31 -3.92 -11.96
CA LEU A 415 -16.09 -2.47 -11.97
C LEU A 415 -16.67 -1.81 -13.22
N TYR A 416 -16.60 -2.49 -14.36
CA TYR A 416 -17.25 -2.02 -15.58
C TYR A 416 -18.77 -1.98 -15.45
N GLU A 417 -19.40 -3.04 -14.92
CA GLU A 417 -20.85 -3.06 -14.70
C GLU A 417 -21.28 -2.00 -13.67
N ALA A 418 -20.49 -1.77 -12.63
CA ALA A 418 -20.74 -0.68 -11.68
C ALA A 418 -20.65 0.70 -12.35
N HIS A 419 -19.74 0.89 -13.31
CA HIS A 419 -19.64 2.11 -14.11
C HIS A 419 -20.86 2.31 -15.02
N LEU A 420 -21.32 1.26 -15.70
CA LEU A 420 -22.56 1.30 -16.49
C LEU A 420 -23.77 1.69 -15.64
N GLU A 421 -23.92 1.05 -14.48
CA GLU A 421 -25.03 1.33 -13.56
C GLU A 421 -24.95 2.77 -13.01
N LYS A 422 -23.75 3.27 -12.73
CA LYS A 422 -23.53 4.67 -12.36
C LYS A 422 -24.05 5.61 -13.45
N LEU A 423 -23.65 5.41 -14.71
CA LEU A 423 -24.06 6.25 -15.83
C LEU A 423 -25.58 6.16 -16.11
N ARG A 424 -26.18 4.97 -16.01
CA ARG A 424 -27.64 4.78 -16.12
C ARG A 424 -28.38 5.58 -15.05
N ASN A 425 -27.91 5.52 -13.82
CA ASN A 425 -28.49 6.28 -12.70
C ASN A 425 -28.32 7.79 -12.89
N GLU A 426 -27.19 8.26 -13.41
CA GLU A 426 -26.96 9.68 -13.74
C GLU A 426 -27.91 10.17 -14.84
N ARG A 427 -28.05 9.41 -15.93
CA ARG A 427 -29.04 9.70 -16.99
C ARG A 427 -30.46 9.74 -16.43
N LYS A 428 -30.84 8.75 -15.63
CA LYS A 428 -32.17 8.70 -15.03
C LYS A 428 -32.43 9.89 -14.11
N ARG A 429 -31.46 10.29 -13.28
CA ARG A 429 -31.57 11.51 -12.46
C ARG A 429 -31.73 12.76 -13.32
N ALA A 430 -31.01 12.87 -14.43
CA ALA A 430 -31.15 14.00 -15.34
C ALA A 430 -32.55 14.06 -15.99
N GLU A 431 -33.09 12.90 -16.39
CA GLU A 431 -34.47 12.78 -16.87
C GLU A 431 -35.49 13.17 -15.80
N MET A 432 -35.34 12.69 -14.57
CA MET A 432 -36.26 13.00 -13.46
C MET A 432 -36.22 14.49 -13.09
N ARG A 433 -35.05 15.15 -13.18
CA ARG A 433 -34.95 16.62 -13.04
C ARG A 433 -35.76 17.35 -14.11
N ARG A 434 -35.70 16.87 -15.36
CA ARG A 434 -36.46 17.45 -16.48
C ARG A 434 -37.97 17.23 -16.29
N ALA A 435 -38.36 15.99 -15.97
CA ALA A 435 -39.77 15.63 -15.74
C ALA A 435 -40.38 16.42 -14.57
N PHE A 436 -39.63 16.63 -13.47
CA PHE A 436 -40.10 17.47 -12.38
C PHE A 436 -40.32 18.92 -12.82
N LYS A 437 -39.39 19.49 -13.59
CA LYS A 437 -39.55 20.86 -14.12
C LYS A 437 -40.79 20.97 -15.02
N GLU A 438 -41.00 20.02 -15.92
CA GLU A 438 -42.18 19.97 -16.80
C GLU A 438 -43.50 19.79 -16.01
N ASN A 439 -43.47 19.00 -14.93
CA ASN A 439 -44.61 18.84 -14.03
C ASN A 439 -44.95 20.16 -13.30
N LEU A 440 -43.95 20.91 -12.86
CA LEU A 440 -44.18 22.23 -12.25
C LEU A 440 -44.82 23.21 -13.24
N GLU A 441 -44.37 23.23 -14.49
CA GLU A 441 -44.89 24.13 -15.54
C GLU A 441 -46.34 23.82 -15.95
N THR A 442 -46.76 22.56 -15.82
CA THR A 442 -48.10 22.10 -16.24
C THR A 442 -49.10 21.99 -15.10
N SER A 443 -48.65 22.06 -13.83
CA SER A 443 -49.49 21.82 -12.66
C SER A 443 -50.36 23.02 -12.29
N PRO A 444 -51.69 22.91 -12.30
CA PRO A 444 -52.59 23.99 -11.89
C PRO A 444 -52.58 24.26 -10.38
N PHE A 445 -52.00 23.36 -9.59
CA PHE A 445 -51.92 23.50 -8.13
C PHE A 445 -50.70 24.31 -7.68
N ILE A 446 -49.79 24.64 -8.59
CA ILE A 446 -48.61 25.46 -8.33
C ILE A 446 -48.94 26.90 -8.70
N THR A 447 -49.10 27.75 -7.69
CA THR A 447 -49.44 29.16 -7.85
C THR A 447 -48.34 30.07 -7.30
N PRO A 448 -48.25 31.34 -7.77
CA PRO A 448 -47.28 32.30 -7.27
C PRO A 448 -47.35 32.47 -5.74
N GLY A 449 -46.21 32.36 -5.07
CA GLY A 449 -46.09 32.53 -3.63
C GLY A 449 -46.55 31.32 -2.80
N LYS A 450 -46.81 30.17 -3.43
CA LYS A 450 -47.10 28.93 -2.70
C LYS A 450 -45.80 28.37 -2.07
N PRO A 451 -45.80 28.05 -0.76
CA PRO A 451 -44.62 27.50 -0.10
C PRO A 451 -44.36 26.05 -0.53
N TRP A 452 -43.09 25.62 -0.43
CA TRP A 452 -42.67 24.27 -0.82
C TRP A 452 -43.41 23.18 -0.04
N GLU A 453 -43.64 23.40 1.25
CA GLU A 453 -44.30 22.45 2.15
C GLU A 453 -45.71 22.08 1.66
N GLU A 454 -46.44 23.04 1.10
CA GLU A 454 -47.74 22.79 0.49
C GLU A 454 -47.59 22.08 -0.86
N ALA A 455 -46.66 22.53 -1.70
CA ALA A 455 -46.43 21.99 -3.04
C ALA A 455 -45.90 20.55 -3.02
N ARG A 456 -45.12 20.19 -2.00
CA ARG A 456 -44.50 18.88 -1.81
C ARG A 456 -45.53 17.76 -1.89
N SER A 457 -46.70 17.95 -1.26
CA SER A 457 -47.75 16.92 -1.22
C SER A 457 -48.28 16.51 -2.60
N PHE A 458 -48.18 17.39 -3.60
CA PHE A 458 -48.66 17.13 -4.97
C PHE A 458 -47.73 16.26 -5.80
N ILE A 459 -46.46 16.12 -5.39
CA ILE A 459 -45.46 15.36 -6.12
C ILE A 459 -45.03 14.07 -5.42
N MET A 460 -45.53 13.79 -4.20
CA MET A 460 -45.11 12.62 -3.42
C MET A 460 -45.42 11.28 -4.10
N ASN A 461 -46.39 11.25 -5.01
CA ASN A 461 -46.81 10.06 -5.74
C ASN A 461 -46.19 9.96 -7.15
N GLU A 462 -45.32 10.89 -7.51
CA GLU A 462 -44.69 10.93 -8.83
C GLU A 462 -43.38 10.13 -8.85
N ASP A 463 -43.12 9.46 -9.97
CA ASP A 463 -41.95 8.58 -10.13
C ASP A 463 -40.63 9.31 -9.88
N PHE A 464 -40.54 10.59 -10.25
CA PHE A 464 -39.33 11.37 -10.04
C PHE A 464 -39.01 11.60 -8.56
N TYR A 465 -40.00 11.57 -7.65
CA TYR A 465 -39.84 11.86 -6.21
C TYR A 465 -38.84 10.92 -5.52
N MET A 466 -38.71 9.68 -6.00
CA MET A 466 -37.80 8.68 -5.45
C MET A 466 -36.35 8.81 -5.93
N TRP A 467 -36.07 9.67 -6.92
CA TRP A 467 -34.78 9.69 -7.63
C TRP A 467 -33.87 10.89 -7.29
N LEU A 468 -34.43 11.98 -6.77
CA LEU A 468 -33.67 13.18 -6.39
C LEU A 468 -33.78 13.46 -4.90
N GLU A 469 -32.79 14.18 -4.37
CA GLU A 469 -32.77 14.64 -2.98
C GLU A 469 -33.66 15.87 -2.77
N GLU A 470 -34.15 16.08 -1.54
CA GLU A 470 -35.07 17.18 -1.20
C GLU A 470 -34.49 18.56 -1.54
N SER A 471 -33.19 18.76 -1.33
CA SER A 471 -32.47 19.98 -1.68
C SER A 471 -32.56 20.32 -3.18
N ILE A 472 -32.52 19.31 -4.06
CA ILE A 472 -32.60 19.48 -5.51
C ILE A 472 -34.01 19.90 -5.91
N TYR A 473 -35.04 19.30 -5.31
CA TYR A 473 -36.42 19.73 -5.58
C TYR A 473 -36.66 21.16 -5.12
N MET A 474 -36.19 21.53 -3.92
CA MET A 474 -36.35 22.88 -3.40
C MET A 474 -35.66 23.93 -4.30
N ASP A 475 -34.46 23.63 -4.82
CA ASP A 475 -33.76 24.54 -5.75
C ASP A 475 -34.56 24.73 -7.06
N ILE A 476 -35.00 23.64 -7.68
CA ILE A 476 -35.79 23.69 -8.92
C ILE A 476 -37.13 24.43 -8.66
N TYR A 477 -37.81 24.12 -7.56
CA TYR A 477 -39.06 24.75 -7.16
C TYR A 477 -38.91 26.24 -6.89
N SER A 478 -37.86 26.64 -6.17
CA SER A 478 -37.58 28.05 -5.86
C SER A 478 -37.32 28.87 -7.12
N LYS A 479 -36.56 28.30 -8.07
CA LYS A 479 -36.32 28.91 -9.38
C LYS A 479 -37.61 29.06 -10.18
N HIS A 480 -38.45 28.03 -10.19
CA HIS A 480 -39.75 28.08 -10.85
C HIS A 480 -40.71 29.09 -10.19
N GLN A 481 -40.80 29.10 -8.86
CA GLN A 481 -41.59 30.06 -8.09
C GLN A 481 -41.17 31.50 -8.42
N LYS A 482 -39.86 31.78 -8.45
CA LYS A 482 -39.37 33.11 -8.86
C LYS A 482 -39.87 33.50 -10.25
N GLN A 483 -39.84 32.58 -11.21
CA GLN A 483 -40.29 32.85 -12.59
C GLN A 483 -41.79 33.14 -12.67
N ILE A 484 -42.64 32.32 -12.03
CA ILE A 484 -44.10 32.53 -12.08
C ILE A 484 -44.54 33.75 -11.26
N ILE A 485 -43.80 34.10 -10.19
CA ILE A 485 -44.05 35.32 -9.41
C ILE A 485 -43.76 36.56 -10.23
N GLU A 486 -42.61 36.64 -10.90
CA GLU A 486 -42.29 37.80 -11.73
C GLU A 486 -43.28 37.93 -12.90
N LYS A 487 -43.64 36.82 -13.55
CA LYS A 487 -44.68 36.83 -14.59
C LYS A 487 -46.03 37.33 -14.06
N ALA A 488 -46.47 36.86 -12.89
CA ALA A 488 -47.73 37.31 -12.29
C ALA A 488 -47.71 38.80 -11.92
N LYS A 489 -46.54 39.34 -11.51
CA LYS A 489 -46.37 40.78 -11.26
C LYS A 489 -46.47 41.59 -12.55
N GLU A 490 -45.88 41.12 -13.65
CA GLU A 490 -45.98 41.76 -14.97
C GLU A 490 -47.44 41.80 -15.45
N GLU A 491 -48.14 40.66 -15.42
CA GLU A 491 -49.55 40.56 -15.80
C GLU A 491 -50.44 41.44 -14.91
N PHE A 492 -50.16 41.49 -13.60
CA PHE A 492 -50.88 42.37 -12.69
C PHE A 492 -50.63 43.85 -12.97
N GLN A 493 -49.41 44.22 -13.34
CA GLN A 493 -49.07 45.58 -13.73
C GLN A 493 -49.80 46.00 -15.02
N GLU A 494 -49.95 45.09 -15.98
CA GLU A 494 -50.78 45.31 -17.17
C GLU A 494 -52.26 45.50 -16.80
N LEU A 495 -52.80 44.68 -15.89
CA LEU A 495 -54.17 44.86 -15.37
C LEU A 495 -54.36 46.27 -14.76
N LEU A 496 -53.40 46.74 -13.95
CA LEU A 496 -53.50 48.09 -13.36
C LEU A 496 -53.53 49.19 -14.44
N LEU A 497 -52.78 49.03 -15.53
CA LEU A 497 -52.79 49.96 -16.67
C LEU A 497 -54.13 49.91 -17.44
N GLU A 498 -54.71 48.72 -17.63
CA GLU A 498 -56.03 48.55 -18.26
C GLU A 498 -57.13 49.27 -17.48
N TYR A 499 -57.06 49.25 -16.14
CA TYR A 499 -58.00 49.93 -15.24
C TYR A 499 -57.51 51.31 -14.80
N SER A 500 -56.73 52.01 -15.62
CA SER A 500 -56.13 53.31 -15.27
C SER A 500 -57.16 54.35 -14.77
N GLU A 501 -58.39 54.33 -15.27
CA GLU A 501 -59.52 55.19 -14.85
C GLU A 501 -59.79 55.15 -13.34
N LEU A 502 -59.60 53.98 -12.72
CA LEU A 502 -59.75 53.75 -11.27
C LEU A 502 -58.82 54.64 -10.43
N PHE A 503 -57.78 55.18 -11.05
CA PHE A 503 -56.71 55.91 -10.39
C PHE A 503 -56.75 57.43 -10.66
N TYR A 504 -57.65 57.98 -11.48
CA TYR A 504 -57.64 59.40 -11.87
C TYR A 504 -58.20 60.40 -10.83
N GLU A 505 -58.97 59.97 -9.83
CA GLU A 505 -59.60 60.87 -8.84
C GLU A 505 -58.89 60.87 -7.47
N LEU A 506 -57.73 61.52 -7.33
CA LEU A 506 -57.24 61.98 -6.01
C LEU A 506 -56.59 63.35 -6.14
N GLU A 507 -56.75 64.19 -5.12
CA GLU A 507 -56.07 65.48 -5.00
C GLU A 507 -54.54 65.30 -4.97
N LEU A 508 -53.81 66.30 -5.48
CA LEU A 508 -52.36 66.32 -5.74
C LEU A 508 -51.45 65.95 -4.54
N ASP A 509 -51.98 65.93 -3.30
CA ASP A 509 -51.25 65.58 -2.06
C ASP A 509 -51.84 64.36 -1.30
N ALA A 510 -52.77 63.60 -1.90
CA ALA A 510 -53.43 62.50 -1.22
C ALA A 510 -52.58 61.23 -1.15
N LYS A 511 -52.25 60.79 0.08
CA LYS A 511 -51.94 59.38 0.36
C LYS A 511 -53.20 58.56 0.07
N PRO A 512 -53.12 57.38 -0.58
CA PRO A 512 -54.32 56.57 -0.82
C PRO A 512 -55.00 56.26 0.52
N SER A 513 -56.26 56.68 0.67
CA SER A 513 -57.05 56.39 1.86
C SER A 513 -57.36 54.90 1.93
N LYS A 514 -57.63 54.37 3.13
CA LYS A 514 -58.10 52.98 3.30
C LYS A 514 -59.35 52.69 2.45
N GLU A 515 -60.17 53.71 2.22
CA GLU A 515 -61.38 53.63 1.38
C GLU A 515 -61.03 53.41 -0.09
N LYS A 516 -60.02 54.10 -0.65
CA LYS A 516 -59.62 53.90 -2.06
C LYS A 516 -58.98 52.54 -2.31
N MET A 517 -58.20 52.02 -1.36
CA MET A 517 -57.71 50.64 -1.42
C MET A 517 -58.86 49.62 -1.39
N GLY A 518 -59.93 49.91 -0.65
CA GLY A 518 -61.18 49.13 -0.65
C GLY A 518 -61.88 49.13 -2.01
N VAL A 519 -62.03 50.30 -2.64
CA VAL A 519 -62.62 50.41 -3.99
C VAL A 519 -61.80 49.65 -5.03
N ILE A 520 -60.47 49.72 -4.97
CA ILE A 520 -59.59 48.95 -5.88
C ILE A 520 -59.79 47.44 -5.68
N GLN A 521 -59.90 47.01 -4.43
CA GLN A 521 -60.17 45.61 -4.07
C GLN A 521 -61.55 45.15 -4.53
N ASP A 522 -62.57 46.00 -4.49
CA ASP A 522 -63.93 45.66 -4.94
C ASP A 522 -64.02 45.54 -6.47
N VAL A 523 -63.30 46.39 -7.20
CA VAL A 523 -63.31 46.41 -8.68
C VAL A 523 -62.42 45.32 -9.27
N LEU A 524 -61.18 45.19 -8.77
CA LEU A 524 -60.20 44.23 -9.30
C LEU A 524 -60.26 42.88 -8.59
N GLY A 525 -60.97 42.76 -7.46
CA GLY A 525 -60.94 41.56 -6.62
C GLY A 525 -61.38 40.28 -7.32
N GLU A 526 -62.22 40.39 -8.35
CA GLU A 526 -62.70 39.25 -9.14
C GLU A 526 -61.77 38.86 -10.30
N GLU A 527 -60.85 39.74 -10.69
CA GLU A 527 -59.91 39.53 -11.79
C GLU A 527 -58.91 38.40 -11.49
N GLN A 528 -58.68 37.53 -12.47
CA GLN A 528 -57.78 36.38 -12.29
C GLN A 528 -56.34 36.83 -12.02
N ARG A 529 -55.87 37.89 -12.70
CA ARG A 529 -54.53 38.47 -12.50
C ARG A 529 -54.38 39.11 -11.11
N PHE A 530 -55.47 39.61 -10.52
CA PHE A 530 -55.48 40.11 -9.13
C PHE A 530 -55.44 38.95 -8.13
N LYS A 531 -56.24 37.90 -8.36
CA LYS A 531 -56.27 36.67 -7.55
C LYS A 531 -54.96 35.88 -7.62
N ALA A 532 -54.22 35.96 -8.73
CA ALA A 532 -52.93 35.28 -8.90
C ALA A 532 -51.89 35.67 -7.85
N LEU A 533 -51.95 36.90 -7.32
CA LEU A 533 -51.07 37.41 -6.26
C LEU A 533 -51.68 37.32 -4.85
N GLN A 534 -52.74 36.54 -4.63
CA GLN A 534 -53.42 36.47 -3.32
C GLN A 534 -52.51 36.03 -2.16
N LYS A 535 -51.48 35.22 -2.43
CA LYS A 535 -50.49 34.78 -1.43
C LYS A 535 -49.34 35.79 -1.25
N LEU A 536 -49.28 36.82 -2.08
CA LEU A 536 -48.24 37.85 -2.14
C LEU A 536 -48.88 39.23 -1.93
N GLN A 537 -49.61 39.38 -0.83
CA GLN A 537 -50.40 40.58 -0.55
C GLN A 537 -49.52 41.83 -0.44
N ALA A 538 -48.35 41.72 0.20
CA ALA A 538 -47.43 42.86 0.35
C ALA A 538 -46.89 43.34 -1.01
N GLU A 539 -46.54 42.40 -1.90
CA GLU A 539 -46.07 42.70 -3.25
C GLU A 539 -47.19 43.28 -4.12
N ARG A 540 -48.40 42.73 -4.00
CA ARG A 540 -49.58 43.25 -4.70
C ARG A 540 -49.88 44.69 -4.29
N ASP A 541 -49.93 44.95 -2.98
CA ASP A 541 -50.19 46.27 -2.42
C ASP A 541 -49.07 47.25 -2.83
N ALA A 542 -47.81 46.80 -2.83
CA ALA A 542 -46.68 47.60 -3.29
C ALA A 542 -46.78 47.96 -4.78
N LEU A 543 -47.22 47.03 -5.64
CA LEU A 543 -47.45 47.30 -7.06
C LEU A 543 -48.59 48.30 -7.29
N ILE A 544 -49.68 48.19 -6.53
CA ILE A 544 -50.79 49.17 -6.55
C ILE A 544 -50.27 50.55 -6.13
N LEU A 545 -49.54 50.63 -5.02
CA LEU A 545 -48.97 51.90 -4.53
C LEU A 545 -47.98 52.50 -5.51
N LYS A 546 -47.13 51.68 -6.13
CA LYS A 546 -46.19 52.11 -7.17
C LYS A 546 -46.92 52.63 -8.40
N HIS A 547 -47.99 51.96 -8.83
CA HIS A 547 -48.83 52.39 -9.94
C HIS A 547 -49.55 53.72 -9.64
N ILE A 548 -50.14 53.84 -8.46
CA ILE A 548 -50.72 55.11 -7.96
C ILE A 548 -49.67 56.21 -8.01
N HIS A 549 -48.49 55.97 -7.44
CA HIS A 549 -47.41 56.95 -7.43
C HIS A 549 -47.00 57.39 -8.85
N PHE A 550 -46.94 56.45 -9.80
CA PHE A 550 -46.68 56.76 -11.20
C PHE A 550 -47.77 57.61 -11.85
N VAL A 551 -49.05 57.30 -11.63
CA VAL A 551 -50.18 58.06 -12.19
C VAL A 551 -50.14 59.52 -11.73
N TYR A 552 -49.79 59.79 -10.47
CA TYR A 552 -49.68 61.16 -9.93
C TYR A 552 -48.37 61.86 -10.28
N HIS A 553 -47.26 61.11 -10.34
CA HIS A 553 -45.93 61.65 -10.58
C HIS A 553 -45.22 60.85 -11.68
N PRO A 554 -45.66 60.99 -12.96
CA PRO A 554 -45.09 60.24 -14.06
C PRO A 554 -43.67 60.75 -14.36
N MET A 555 -42.67 60.04 -13.81
CA MET A 555 -41.25 60.29 -14.01
C MET A 555 -40.58 58.99 -14.45
N LYS A 556 -39.38 59.07 -15.03
CA LYS A 556 -38.65 57.87 -15.50
C LYS A 556 -38.39 56.88 -14.35
N GLU A 557 -38.17 57.38 -13.14
CA GLU A 557 -37.89 56.60 -11.93
C GLU A 557 -39.14 55.90 -11.38
N THR A 558 -40.33 56.46 -11.64
CA THR A 558 -41.62 55.93 -11.17
C THR A 558 -42.30 55.05 -12.21
N CYS A 559 -41.79 55.02 -13.44
CA CYS A 559 -42.35 54.23 -14.54
C CYS A 559 -42.47 52.73 -14.17
N PRO A 560 -43.67 52.13 -14.31
CA PRO A 560 -43.89 50.71 -14.03
C PRO A 560 -42.97 49.82 -14.88
N SER A 561 -42.67 50.22 -16.11
CA SER A 561 -41.79 49.49 -17.03
C SER A 561 -40.29 49.60 -16.67
N CYS A 562 -39.90 50.40 -15.68
CA CYS A 562 -38.52 50.52 -15.16
C CYS A 562 -37.44 50.61 -16.27
N LEU A 563 -36.62 49.55 -16.42
CA LEU A 563 -35.55 49.45 -17.42
C LEU A 563 -36.05 49.37 -18.87
N VAL A 564 -37.33 49.04 -19.06
CA VAL A 564 -38.00 48.95 -20.36
C VAL A 564 -38.67 50.28 -20.73
N CYS A 565 -38.73 51.25 -19.80
CA CYS A 565 -39.23 52.60 -20.04
C CYS A 565 -38.50 53.24 -21.23
N VAL A 566 -39.26 53.86 -22.14
CA VAL A 566 -38.70 54.50 -23.34
C VAL A 566 -37.75 55.63 -22.96
N ASP A 567 -38.07 56.42 -21.93
CA ASP A 567 -37.21 57.51 -21.47
C ASP A 567 -35.87 57.00 -20.92
N SER A 568 -35.91 55.94 -20.10
CA SER A 568 -34.70 55.27 -19.60
C SER A 568 -33.87 54.63 -20.73
N LYS A 569 -34.53 54.05 -21.75
CA LYS A 569 -33.86 53.49 -22.93
C LYS A 569 -33.25 54.56 -23.82
N ILE A 570 -33.95 55.68 -24.01
CA ILE A 570 -33.45 56.84 -24.75
C ILE A 570 -32.24 57.43 -24.03
N GLU A 571 -32.32 57.60 -22.71
CA GLU A 571 -31.20 58.08 -21.90
C GLU A 571 -30.00 57.13 -21.99
N HIS A 572 -30.21 55.81 -21.89
CA HIS A 572 -29.17 54.80 -22.06
C HIS A 572 -28.59 54.78 -23.49
N LEU A 573 -29.41 54.99 -24.52
CA LEU A 573 -28.98 55.07 -25.92
C LEU A 573 -28.21 56.36 -26.21
N ILE A 574 -28.63 57.51 -25.66
CA ILE A 574 -27.95 58.80 -25.82
C ILE A 574 -26.60 58.78 -25.07
N SER A 575 -26.59 58.28 -23.83
CA SER A 575 -25.35 58.05 -23.07
C SER A 575 -24.46 56.96 -23.69
N SER A 576 -24.99 56.08 -24.55
CA SER A 576 -24.19 55.17 -25.37
C SER A 576 -23.58 55.82 -26.63
N ARG A 577 -24.20 56.88 -27.17
CA ARG A 577 -23.77 57.53 -28.43
C ARG A 577 -22.89 58.78 -28.24
N PHE A 578 -22.93 59.42 -27.08
CA PHE A 578 -22.04 60.54 -26.72
C PHE A 578 -21.00 60.13 -25.68
N ILE A 579 -20.11 59.22 -26.06
CA ILE A 579 -18.96 58.83 -25.25
C ILE A 579 -17.69 59.42 -25.87
N ARG A 580 -17.02 60.30 -25.12
CA ARG A 580 -15.65 60.77 -25.40
C ARG A 580 -14.69 59.57 -25.48
N PRO A 581 -13.54 59.65 -26.18
CA PRO A 581 -12.65 58.51 -26.45
C PRO A 581 -12.15 57.74 -25.20
N SER A 582 -12.32 58.28 -24.00
CA SER A 582 -11.92 57.68 -22.72
C SER A 582 -12.80 56.52 -22.24
N GLU A 583 -14.09 56.41 -22.64
CA GLU A 583 -14.99 55.37 -22.10
C GLU A 583 -15.27 54.24 -23.10
N ARG A 584 -14.55 54.20 -24.23
CA ARG A 584 -14.58 53.06 -25.17
C ARG A 584 -13.94 51.79 -24.61
N ASN A 585 -13.16 51.87 -23.53
CA ASN A 585 -12.49 50.72 -22.93
C ASN A 585 -13.27 50.04 -21.80
N GLN A 586 -14.34 50.64 -21.25
CA GLN A 586 -15.13 50.02 -20.18
C GLN A 586 -16.30 49.16 -20.70
N LYS A 587 -16.91 49.52 -21.83
CA LYS A 587 -18.10 48.80 -22.35
C LYS A 587 -17.80 47.45 -23.02
N ASN A 588 -16.54 47.10 -23.24
CA ASN A 588 -16.13 45.80 -23.80
C ASN A 588 -15.80 44.73 -22.75
N LEU A 589 -15.87 45.04 -21.44
CA LEU A 589 -15.57 44.08 -20.36
C LEU A 589 -16.81 43.56 -19.63
N LEU A 590 -17.94 44.27 -19.72
CA LEU A 590 -19.19 43.89 -19.03
C LEU A 590 -20.22 43.22 -19.97
N SER A 591 -19.91 43.06 -21.25
CA SER A 591 -20.75 42.36 -22.22
C SER A 591 -20.48 40.86 -22.32
N ASP A 592 -19.54 40.33 -21.53
CA ASP A 592 -19.22 38.91 -21.50
C ASP A 592 -19.95 38.25 -20.33
N SER A 593 -21.05 37.54 -20.63
CA SER A 593 -21.97 36.96 -19.64
C SER A 593 -21.35 35.85 -18.78
N ASN A 594 -20.07 35.51 -18.98
CA ASN A 594 -19.37 34.38 -18.34
C ASN A 594 -18.26 34.77 -17.35
N ILE A 595 -18.06 36.05 -17.01
CA ILE A 595 -17.03 36.43 -16.02
C ILE A 595 -17.62 36.33 -14.61
N ASP A 596 -17.41 35.19 -13.96
CA ASP A 596 -17.77 34.96 -12.54
C ASP A 596 -16.62 35.35 -11.58
N ARG A 597 -15.43 35.70 -12.10
CA ARG A 597 -14.23 36.03 -11.32
C ARG A 597 -13.57 37.34 -11.76
N ILE A 598 -13.27 38.23 -10.81
CA ILE A 598 -12.63 39.53 -11.05
C ILE A 598 -11.23 39.55 -10.42
N ASN A 599 -10.19 39.73 -11.25
CA ASN A 599 -8.79 39.81 -10.83
C ASN A 599 -8.35 41.29 -10.74
N LEU A 600 -8.02 41.80 -9.54
CA LEU A 600 -7.59 43.18 -9.32
C LEU A 600 -6.17 43.27 -8.77
N VAL A 601 -5.37 44.15 -9.37
CA VAL A 601 -4.07 44.53 -8.82
C VAL A 601 -4.25 45.73 -7.90
N ILE A 602 -3.70 45.66 -6.70
CA ILE A 602 -3.67 46.80 -5.77
C ILE A 602 -2.21 47.23 -5.65
N LEU A 603 -1.87 48.36 -6.23
CA LEU A 603 -0.53 48.92 -6.24
C LEU A 603 -0.42 50.02 -5.20
N GLY A 604 0.58 49.94 -4.32
CA GLY A 604 0.80 50.95 -3.30
C GLY A 604 2.15 50.73 -2.63
N LYS A 605 2.60 51.69 -1.81
CA LYS A 605 3.85 51.58 -1.05
C LYS A 605 3.53 51.63 0.46
N ASP A 606 4.46 51.21 1.30
CA ASP A 606 4.41 51.41 2.75
C ASP A 606 3.15 50.82 3.44
N GLY A 607 2.73 49.63 2.98
CA GLY A 607 1.59 48.89 3.54
C GLY A 607 0.23 49.22 2.93
N LEU A 608 0.11 50.28 2.12
CA LEU A 608 -1.17 50.76 1.58
C LEU A 608 -1.92 49.69 0.76
N ALA A 609 -1.22 48.93 -0.07
CA ALA A 609 -1.84 47.93 -0.93
C ALA A 609 -2.39 46.75 -0.13
N ARG A 610 -1.61 46.28 0.86
CA ARG A 610 -2.00 45.19 1.74
C ARG A 610 -3.15 45.57 2.67
N GLU A 611 -3.14 46.80 3.19
CA GLU A 611 -4.22 47.33 4.04
C GLU A 611 -5.56 47.35 3.27
N LEU A 612 -5.60 47.95 2.08
CA LEU A 612 -6.82 47.97 1.28
C LEU A 612 -7.27 46.56 0.84
N ALA A 613 -6.33 45.68 0.48
CA ALA A 613 -6.67 44.30 0.14
C ALA A 613 -7.37 43.58 1.30
N ASN A 614 -6.90 43.79 2.52
CA ASN A 614 -7.51 43.21 3.72
C ASN A 614 -8.87 43.83 4.04
N GLU A 615 -9.03 45.15 3.83
CA GLU A 615 -10.34 45.82 3.98
C GLU A 615 -11.36 45.29 2.97
N ILE A 616 -10.99 45.12 1.70
CA ILE A 616 -11.89 44.54 0.69
C ILE A 616 -12.28 43.12 1.06
N ARG A 617 -11.31 42.28 1.49
CA ARG A 617 -11.61 40.90 1.94
C ARG A 617 -12.53 40.87 3.15
N ALA A 618 -12.38 41.80 4.08
CA ALA A 618 -13.27 41.90 5.25
C ALA A 618 -14.71 42.27 4.89
N LEU A 619 -14.94 42.85 3.71
CA LEU A 619 -16.28 43.18 3.19
C LEU A 619 -16.89 42.04 2.35
N CYS A 620 -16.11 41.03 1.99
CA CYS A 620 -16.60 39.85 1.28
C CYS A 620 -17.27 38.86 2.25
N THR A 621 -18.28 38.14 1.78
CA THR A 621 -18.76 36.92 2.47
C THR A 621 -17.73 35.80 2.34
N ASN A 622 -17.76 34.78 3.21
CA ASN A 622 -16.84 33.62 3.17
C ASN A 622 -16.59 33.16 1.70
N ASP A 623 -15.32 32.95 1.35
CA ASP A 623 -14.78 32.60 0.01
C ASP A 623 -14.49 33.76 -0.98
N ASP A 624 -14.11 34.96 -0.52
CA ASP A 624 -13.71 36.11 -1.38
C ASP A 624 -14.80 36.52 -2.41
N LYS A 625 -16.07 36.22 -2.14
CA LYS A 625 -17.20 36.56 -3.01
C LYS A 625 -17.80 37.92 -2.63
N TYR A 626 -18.00 38.77 -3.63
CA TYR A 626 -18.55 40.11 -3.47
C TYR A 626 -19.77 40.32 -4.40
N VAL A 627 -20.81 40.97 -3.90
CA VAL A 627 -22.04 41.22 -4.64
C VAL A 627 -22.03 42.64 -5.19
N ILE A 628 -22.01 42.77 -6.52
CA ILE A 628 -22.13 44.04 -7.24
C ILE A 628 -23.45 44.00 -8.00
N GLU A 629 -24.35 44.94 -7.72
CA GLU A 629 -25.67 45.08 -8.39
C GLU A 629 -26.53 43.80 -8.41
N GLY A 630 -26.39 42.96 -7.37
CA GLY A 630 -27.16 41.71 -7.24
C GLY A 630 -26.55 40.49 -7.95
N LYS A 631 -25.41 40.63 -8.64
CA LYS A 631 -24.61 39.50 -9.16
C LYS A 631 -23.41 39.24 -8.23
N MET A 632 -23.14 37.97 -7.96
CA MET A 632 -22.03 37.52 -7.12
C MET A 632 -20.79 37.30 -7.99
N TYR A 633 -19.66 37.88 -7.60
CA TYR A 633 -18.36 37.74 -8.26
C TYR A 633 -17.32 37.22 -7.27
N GLU A 634 -16.46 36.31 -7.71
CA GLU A 634 -15.27 35.88 -6.97
C GLU A 634 -14.15 36.93 -7.17
N LEU A 635 -13.65 37.53 -6.09
CA LEU A 635 -12.59 38.54 -6.15
C LEU A 635 -11.22 37.91 -5.91
N SER A 636 -10.29 38.13 -6.84
CA SER A 636 -8.88 37.74 -6.70
C SER A 636 -8.03 38.99 -6.61
N LEU A 637 -7.52 39.30 -5.41
CA LEU A 637 -6.77 40.53 -5.13
C LEU A 637 -5.27 40.25 -5.06
N ARG A 638 -4.47 41.01 -5.82
CA ARG A 638 -3.00 40.95 -5.81
C ARG A 638 -2.40 42.27 -5.33
N PRO A 639 -2.07 42.41 -4.03
CA PRO A 639 -1.37 43.60 -3.53
C PRO A 639 0.11 43.59 -3.95
N ILE A 640 0.61 44.71 -4.47
CA ILE A 640 1.98 44.89 -4.98
C ILE A 640 2.61 46.12 -4.33
N GLU A 641 3.68 45.89 -3.57
CA GLU A 641 4.43 46.94 -2.83
C GLU A 641 5.93 46.97 -3.15
N GLY A 642 6.42 46.02 -3.94
CA GLY A 642 7.83 45.90 -4.31
C GLY A 642 8.07 46.11 -5.80
N ASN A 643 9.35 45.99 -6.20
CA ASN A 643 9.77 46.23 -7.57
C ASN A 643 9.05 45.32 -8.58
N VAL A 644 8.21 45.91 -9.43
CA VAL A 644 7.38 45.23 -10.44
C VAL A 644 8.14 44.44 -11.50
N ARG A 645 9.46 44.67 -11.63
CA ARG A 645 10.33 43.88 -12.54
C ARG A 645 10.61 42.47 -12.00
N LEU A 646 10.40 42.24 -10.71
CA LEU A 646 10.57 40.91 -10.12
C LEU A 646 9.31 40.06 -10.40
N PRO A 647 9.45 38.77 -10.76
CA PRO A 647 8.30 37.89 -11.03
C PRO A 647 7.27 37.82 -9.89
N VAL A 648 7.71 37.99 -8.65
CA VAL A 648 6.84 38.01 -7.47
C VAL A 648 5.92 39.23 -7.42
N ASN A 649 6.32 40.35 -8.04
CA ASN A 649 5.60 41.63 -8.03
C ASN A 649 5.10 42.02 -9.43
N SER A 650 5.08 41.08 -10.39
CA SER A 650 4.52 41.36 -11.71
C SER A 650 3.00 41.51 -11.63
N PHE A 651 2.46 42.37 -12.49
CA PHE A 651 1.01 42.62 -12.57
C PHE A 651 0.26 41.40 -13.11
N GLN A 652 0.92 40.62 -13.97
CA GLN A 652 0.41 39.41 -14.57
C GLN A 652 1.33 38.24 -14.23
N THR A 653 0.75 37.08 -13.93
CA THR A 653 1.44 35.80 -13.78
C THR A 653 0.74 34.75 -14.64
N PRO A 654 1.31 33.55 -14.86
CA PRO A 654 0.64 32.48 -15.61
C PRO A 654 -0.74 32.08 -15.05
N THR A 655 -1.01 32.37 -13.77
CA THR A 655 -2.25 32.04 -13.06
C THR A 655 -3.10 33.26 -12.70
N PHE A 656 -2.66 34.47 -13.07
CA PHE A 656 -3.34 35.72 -12.71
C PHE A 656 -3.28 36.72 -13.88
N GLN A 657 -4.43 36.97 -14.51
CA GLN A 657 -4.59 37.98 -15.56
C GLN A 657 -5.40 39.15 -15.00
N PRO A 658 -4.82 40.36 -14.88
CA PRO A 658 -5.49 41.48 -14.22
C PRO A 658 -6.59 42.09 -15.10
N HIS A 659 -7.75 42.39 -14.50
CA HIS A 659 -8.86 43.10 -15.13
C HIS A 659 -8.83 44.61 -14.86
N GLY A 660 -8.19 45.03 -13.77
CA GLY A 660 -7.99 46.44 -13.42
C GLY A 660 -6.90 46.62 -12.37
N CYS A 661 -6.45 47.87 -12.16
CA CYS A 661 -5.46 48.20 -11.14
C CYS A 661 -5.84 49.45 -10.33
N LEU A 662 -5.88 49.28 -9.00
CA LEU A 662 -6.09 50.32 -8.01
C LEU A 662 -4.72 50.83 -7.55
N CYS A 663 -4.44 52.11 -7.79
CA CYS A 663 -3.16 52.74 -7.51
C CYS A 663 -3.28 53.69 -6.30
N LEU A 664 -2.70 53.31 -5.17
CA LEU A 664 -2.81 53.99 -3.90
C LEU A 664 -1.58 54.84 -3.60
N TYR A 665 -1.81 56.07 -3.17
CA TYR A 665 -0.77 56.94 -2.64
C TYR A 665 -1.28 57.78 -1.47
N ASN A 666 -0.37 58.19 -0.60
CA ASN A 666 -0.65 59.08 0.53
C ASN A 666 0.46 60.13 0.74
N SER A 667 1.48 60.13 -0.12
CA SER A 667 2.67 60.97 -0.05
C SER A 667 3.26 61.16 -1.45
N LYS A 668 4.17 62.12 -1.61
CA LYS A 668 4.87 62.34 -2.91
C LYS A 668 5.73 61.13 -3.30
N GLU A 669 6.30 60.45 -2.31
CA GLU A 669 7.14 59.26 -2.50
C GLU A 669 6.32 58.06 -2.97
N SER A 670 5.15 57.82 -2.36
CA SER A 670 4.24 56.75 -2.79
C SER A 670 3.65 57.04 -4.17
N LEU A 671 3.33 58.30 -4.48
CA LEU A 671 2.89 58.71 -5.83
C LEU A 671 3.98 58.46 -6.88
N SER A 672 5.23 58.81 -6.57
CA SER A 672 6.37 58.57 -7.47
C SER A 672 6.59 57.07 -7.72
N TYR A 673 6.46 56.25 -6.67
CA TYR A 673 6.52 54.80 -6.78
C TYR A 673 5.43 54.23 -7.70
N VAL A 674 4.19 54.71 -7.57
CA VAL A 674 3.07 54.30 -8.44
C VAL A 674 3.39 54.61 -9.90
N VAL A 675 3.83 55.84 -10.19
CA VAL A 675 4.17 56.27 -11.55
C VAL A 675 5.29 55.41 -12.14
N GLU A 676 6.39 55.24 -11.39
CA GLU A 676 7.53 54.44 -11.82
C GLU A 676 7.15 52.97 -12.05
N SER A 677 6.28 52.41 -11.21
CA SER A 677 5.80 51.04 -11.33
C SER A 677 4.91 50.83 -12.55
N ILE A 678 4.03 51.79 -12.87
CA ILE A 678 3.19 51.75 -14.07
C ILE A 678 4.05 51.90 -15.33
N GLU A 679 4.99 52.85 -15.35
CA GLU A 679 5.89 53.05 -16.48
C GLU A 679 6.74 51.79 -16.74
N LYS A 680 7.34 51.20 -15.70
CA LYS A 680 8.10 49.93 -15.82
C LYS A 680 7.24 48.75 -16.25
N SER A 681 5.99 48.68 -15.79
CA SER A 681 5.05 47.62 -16.20
C SER A 681 4.72 47.73 -17.70
N ARG A 682 4.51 48.96 -18.20
CA ARG A 682 4.28 49.23 -19.64
C ARG A 682 5.51 48.97 -20.49
N GLU A 683 6.73 49.24 -19.99
CA GLU A 683 7.98 48.90 -20.67
C GLU A 683 8.17 47.38 -20.82
N SER A 684 7.82 46.60 -19.79
CA SER A 684 7.97 45.15 -19.78
C SER A 684 7.09 44.41 -20.81
N THR A 685 6.12 45.11 -21.41
CA THR A 685 5.21 44.60 -22.45
C THR A 685 5.59 45.00 -23.88
N ILE A 686 6.58 45.87 -24.07
CA ILE A 686 7.07 46.27 -25.40
C ILE A 686 7.91 45.13 -25.98
N GLY A 687 7.26 44.24 -26.74
CA GLY A 687 7.93 43.13 -27.44
C GLY A 687 7.14 41.81 -27.51
N ARG A 688 6.01 41.68 -26.79
CA ARG A 688 5.11 40.52 -26.87
C ARG A 688 3.84 40.91 -27.63
N ARG A 689 3.36 40.06 -28.54
CA ARG A 689 2.21 40.33 -29.43
C ARG A 689 0.85 40.54 -28.70
N ASP A 690 0.81 40.39 -27.39
CA ASP A 690 -0.39 40.60 -26.56
C ASP A 690 -0.37 41.94 -25.81
N ASN A 691 -1.17 42.87 -26.30
CA ASN A 691 -1.27 44.27 -25.86
C ASN A 691 -2.17 44.50 -24.63
N HIS A 692 -2.45 43.47 -23.82
CA HIS A 692 -3.49 43.55 -22.78
C HIS A 692 -3.17 44.54 -21.65
N LEU A 693 -1.90 44.65 -21.21
CA LEU A 693 -1.51 45.57 -20.13
C LEU A 693 -1.44 47.04 -20.57
N VAL A 694 -1.32 47.32 -21.87
CA VAL A 694 -1.33 48.70 -22.41
C VAL A 694 -2.73 49.33 -22.29
N ARG A 695 -3.77 48.51 -22.12
CA ARG A 695 -5.18 48.92 -21.95
C ARG A 695 -5.77 48.57 -20.58
N LEU A 696 -4.95 48.25 -19.58
CA LEU A 696 -5.45 47.94 -18.23
C LEU A 696 -6.14 49.18 -17.63
N PRO A 697 -7.42 49.10 -17.21
CA PRO A 697 -8.08 50.19 -16.49
C PRO A 697 -7.33 50.52 -15.20
N LEU A 698 -7.01 51.81 -15.01
CA LEU A 698 -6.29 52.33 -13.85
C LEU A 698 -7.19 53.30 -13.09
N THR A 699 -7.13 53.22 -11.76
CA THR A 699 -7.78 54.18 -10.86
C THR A 699 -6.75 54.66 -9.83
N LEU A 700 -6.47 55.96 -9.81
CA LEU A 700 -5.54 56.60 -8.89
C LEU A 700 -6.30 57.15 -7.67
N ILE A 701 -5.87 56.73 -6.48
CA ILE A 701 -6.59 56.93 -5.22
C ILE A 701 -5.64 57.56 -4.20
N LEU A 702 -6.05 58.70 -3.64
CA LEU A 702 -5.37 59.33 -2.51
C LEU A 702 -5.97 58.83 -1.19
N VAL A 703 -5.18 58.10 -0.40
CA VAL A 703 -5.58 57.51 0.87
C VAL A 703 -5.14 58.41 2.03
N ASN A 704 -6.07 58.85 2.87
CA ASN A 704 -5.76 59.70 4.03
C ASN A 704 -5.59 58.85 5.30
N LYS A 705 -4.41 58.91 5.94
CA LYS A 705 -4.18 58.25 7.24
C LYS A 705 -4.84 59.09 8.34
N ARG A 706 -5.56 58.44 9.27
CA ARG A 706 -6.13 59.11 10.45
C ARG A 706 -4.99 59.79 11.24
N GLY A 707 -4.94 61.12 11.26
CA GLY A 707 -4.10 61.86 12.22
C GLY A 707 -3.29 63.05 11.68
N ASP A 708 -3.03 63.18 10.38
CA ASP A 708 -2.17 64.27 9.87
C ASP A 708 -2.97 65.32 9.09
N THR A 709 -3.27 66.45 9.74
CA THR A 709 -3.93 67.61 9.13
C THR A 709 -2.98 68.80 9.08
N SER A 710 -2.28 68.94 7.96
CA SER A 710 -1.85 70.25 7.46
C SER A 710 -2.52 70.47 6.10
N GLY A 711 -3.48 71.42 6.03
CA GLY A 711 -4.34 71.62 4.86
C GLY A 711 -3.57 71.93 3.56
N GLU A 712 -2.38 72.52 3.66
CA GLU A 712 -1.53 72.84 2.49
C GLU A 712 -0.91 71.60 1.84
N THR A 713 -0.54 70.59 2.63
CA THR A 713 0.11 69.37 2.13
C THR A 713 -0.88 68.47 1.39
N LEU A 714 -2.12 68.39 1.86
CA LEU A 714 -3.19 67.61 1.23
C LEU A 714 -3.62 68.22 -0.11
N HIS A 715 -3.80 69.54 -0.18
CA HIS A 715 -4.14 70.24 -1.41
C HIS A 715 -3.04 70.08 -2.47
N SER A 716 -1.76 70.12 -2.06
CA SER A 716 -0.63 69.85 -2.96
C SER A 716 -0.66 68.42 -3.50
N LEU A 717 -1.02 67.42 -2.68
CA LEU A 717 -1.11 66.02 -3.12
C LEU A 717 -2.28 65.79 -4.07
N ILE A 718 -3.45 66.39 -3.81
CA ILE A 718 -4.62 66.32 -4.70
C ILE A 718 -4.26 66.90 -6.08
N GLN A 719 -3.63 68.07 -6.13
CA GLN A 719 -3.23 68.70 -7.38
C GLN A 719 -2.22 67.84 -8.16
N GLN A 720 -1.24 67.26 -7.47
CA GLN A 720 -0.27 66.35 -8.09
C GLN A 720 -0.94 65.06 -8.58
N GLY A 721 -1.87 64.50 -7.81
CA GLY A 721 -2.67 63.35 -8.20
C GLY A 721 -3.49 63.59 -9.45
N GLN A 722 -4.18 64.73 -9.56
CA GLN A 722 -4.96 65.10 -10.74
C GLN A 722 -4.08 65.28 -11.99
N GLN A 723 -2.90 65.89 -11.84
CA GLN A 723 -1.92 66.01 -12.93
C GLN A 723 -1.42 64.65 -13.40
N ILE A 724 -1.10 63.75 -12.47
CA ILE A 724 -0.62 62.41 -12.78
C ILE A 724 -1.73 61.54 -13.37
N ALA A 725 -2.97 61.65 -12.87
CA ALA A 725 -4.11 60.96 -13.44
C ALA A 725 -4.37 61.39 -14.89
N SER A 726 -4.21 62.69 -15.18
CA SER A 726 -4.26 63.22 -16.55
C SER A 726 -3.12 62.67 -17.42
N LYS A 727 -1.89 62.57 -16.88
CA LYS A 727 -0.73 61.99 -17.59
C LYS A 727 -0.93 60.49 -17.88
N LEU A 728 -1.47 59.75 -16.93
CA LEU A 728 -1.71 58.31 -17.03
C LEU A 728 -3.02 57.95 -17.73
N GLN A 729 -3.87 58.95 -18.05
CA GLN A 729 -5.21 58.78 -18.60
C GLN A 729 -6.09 57.85 -17.75
N CYS A 730 -6.10 58.08 -16.44
CA CYS A 730 -6.80 57.25 -15.46
C CYS A 730 -7.79 58.04 -14.62
N VAL A 731 -8.72 57.33 -13.96
CA VAL A 731 -9.70 57.94 -13.06
C VAL A 731 -9.01 58.38 -11.77
N PHE A 732 -9.27 59.60 -11.30
CA PHE A 732 -8.79 60.11 -10.02
C PHE A 732 -9.92 60.10 -8.99
N LEU A 733 -9.70 59.47 -7.83
CA LEU A 733 -10.63 59.46 -6.70
C LEU A 733 -10.10 60.33 -5.55
N ASP A 734 -10.88 61.35 -5.19
CA ASP A 734 -10.60 62.30 -4.10
C ASP A 734 -10.78 61.61 -2.72
N PRO A 735 -9.97 61.93 -1.69
CA PRO A 735 -10.20 61.48 -0.31
C PRO A 735 -11.58 61.91 0.22
N ALA A 736 -12.50 60.95 0.32
CA ALA A 736 -13.70 61.07 1.14
C ALA A 736 -13.45 60.46 2.53
N SER A 737 -14.21 60.92 3.53
CA SER A 737 -14.14 60.48 4.94
C SER A 737 -14.09 58.96 5.07
N ALA A 738 -13.02 58.43 5.68
CA ALA A 738 -12.77 57.00 5.75
C ALA A 738 -13.93 56.22 6.42
N GLY A 739 -14.43 55.18 5.74
CA GLY A 739 -15.48 54.29 6.24
C GLY A 739 -15.92 53.24 5.21
N ILE A 740 -16.71 52.25 5.64
CA ILE A 740 -17.19 51.11 4.81
C ILE A 740 -17.87 51.56 3.51
N GLY A 741 -18.51 52.73 3.50
CA GLY A 741 -19.12 53.32 2.29
C GLY A 741 -18.11 53.71 1.21
N TYR A 742 -16.89 54.09 1.57
CA TYR A 742 -15.84 54.49 0.62
C TYR A 742 -15.35 53.32 -0.22
N VAL A 743 -15.11 52.16 0.40
CA VAL A 743 -14.68 50.94 -0.31
C VAL A 743 -15.77 50.41 -1.25
N LYS A 744 -17.05 50.56 -0.87
CA LYS A 744 -18.19 50.22 -1.73
C LYS A 744 -18.26 51.12 -2.96
N SER A 745 -18.07 52.44 -2.81
CA SER A 745 -17.96 53.36 -3.94
C SER A 745 -16.74 53.09 -4.82
N LEU A 746 -15.64 52.59 -4.24
CA LEU A 746 -14.39 52.28 -4.92
C LEU A 746 -14.43 50.99 -5.76
N LEU A 747 -15.29 50.03 -5.41
CA LEU A 747 -15.54 48.82 -6.20
C LEU A 747 -16.61 49.01 -7.29
N LEU A 748 -17.44 50.05 -7.17
CA LEU A 748 -18.46 50.43 -8.16
C LEU A 748 -17.91 51.33 -9.28
N ALA A 749 -16.82 52.06 -9.01
CA ALA A 749 -16.09 52.92 -9.96
C ALA A 749 -14.99 52.13 -10.68
#